data_AF-A0A2Z7A0G5-F1
#
_entry.id   AF-A0A2Z7A0G5-F1
#
_cell.length_a   1.000
_cell.length_b   1.000
_cell.length_c   1.000
_cell.angle_alpha   90.00
_cell.angle_beta   90.00
_cell.angle_gamma   90.00
#
_symmetry.space_group_name_H-M   'P 1'
#
loop_
_entity.id
_entity.type
_entity.pdbx_description
1 polymer ?
#
loop_
_entity_poly.entity_id
_entity_poly.type
_entity_poly.pdbx_seq_one_letter_code
_entity_poly.pdbx_strand_id
1 'polypeptide(L)'
;MKSIELCHSKSAGKVSNSYTPCTLSNKGSPHKSPHVIPSIQNEVTCIYKVKLSTQKQFLITLTWCNHLFEQGFCISICEYPLSSSESSKNSRIFRKIRGTKAFESCSSRVEMFWDLCRAEYGSGPEPINGFYVLIFISSELSLILGNMDHEELEVKKHKVSESSLISRREGFSGKCLYSTRAKFCDAGMYHDILIKCVVDGESTRLWDPVLLVYIDKKKVIEVKRLCWNFRGNGTIFLDGLLVDMMWDVHDWFFSSSNSANRYGNFMFRRRSELSKWLWLERKEFGHNGKEENAEFYELIANAAYIGTPGKGILAADESTGTIGKRLSSINVENVETNRRALRELLFTTPGALQYLSGVILFEETLFQKTAAGKPFVDVLKEGGVLPGIKVDKGTVELAGTDGETTTQGLDGLAQRCQQYYAAGARFAKWRAVLKIGPNEPSQLAINENANGLARYAIICQENGLVPIVEPEILVDGSHDIKKCADVTERVLAACYKALNDHHVLLEGTLLKPNMVTPGSDSAKVAPEVVAEHTVRALQRTMPAAVPAVVFLSGGQSEEEATVNLNAMNKLKTKKPWTLSFSFGRALQQSTLKSWSGKEENIPKAQEAFLARCKANSEATLGTYQGGGPLSEGASESLHVKGYKY
;
A
#
# COMPACT_ATOMS: atom_id res chain seq x y z
N MET A 1 11.18 15.77 -11.10
CA MET A 1 10.60 14.61 -11.83
C MET A 1 9.18 14.97 -12.24
N LYS A 2 8.69 14.36 -13.33
CA LYS A 2 7.50 14.71 -14.12
C LYS A 2 6.32 15.29 -13.31
N SER A 3 5.81 16.42 -13.82
CA SER A 3 4.57 17.14 -13.46
C SER A 3 3.65 16.45 -12.45
N ILE A 4 3.49 17.06 -11.27
CA ILE A 4 2.38 16.76 -10.36
C ILE A 4 1.09 17.12 -11.09
N GLU A 5 0.42 16.09 -11.62
CA GLU A 5 -0.90 16.20 -12.23
C GLU A 5 -1.90 16.68 -11.17
N LEU A 6 -2.68 17.69 -11.56
CA LEU A 6 -3.70 18.31 -10.74
C LEU A 6 -4.86 17.33 -10.49
N CYS A 7 -4.90 16.71 -9.32
CA CYS A 7 -6.10 16.02 -8.84
C CYS A 7 -7.14 17.06 -8.37
N HIS A 8 -8.16 17.26 -9.20
CA HIS A 8 -9.27 18.19 -8.96
C HIS A 8 -10.43 17.49 -8.21
N SER A 9 -10.72 17.86 -6.96
CA SER A 9 -11.92 17.40 -6.22
C SER A 9 -13.11 18.37 -6.35
N LYS A 10 -14.35 17.88 -6.49
CA LYS A 10 -15.58 18.67 -6.71
C LYS A 10 -16.23 19.25 -5.42
N SER A 11 -15.48 19.56 -4.36
CA SER A 11 -16.13 20.03 -3.12
C SER A 11 -15.24 20.95 -2.30
N ALA A 12 -15.30 22.25 -2.58
CA ALA A 12 -14.80 23.24 -1.65
C ALA A 12 -15.87 24.31 -1.40
N GLY A 13 -16.13 24.53 -0.11
CA GLY A 13 -17.19 25.37 0.40
C GLY A 13 -16.92 26.86 0.26
N LYS A 14 -18.01 27.62 0.26
CA LYS A 14 -18.07 29.07 0.15
C LYS A 14 -17.51 29.73 1.42
N VAL A 15 -16.65 30.73 1.26
CA VAL A 15 -16.12 31.55 2.37
C VAL A 15 -16.98 32.80 2.52
N SER A 16 -17.57 33.01 3.69
CA SER A 16 -18.02 34.34 4.14
C SER A 16 -17.51 34.56 5.57
N ASN A 17 -16.85 35.70 5.80
CA ASN A 17 -16.37 36.11 7.11
C ASN A 17 -17.29 37.21 7.64
N SER A 18 -18.05 36.91 8.69
CA SER A 18 -18.63 37.94 9.56
C SER A 18 -17.96 37.82 10.92
N TYR A 19 -17.26 38.88 11.33
CA TYR A 19 -16.72 39.03 12.69
C TYR A 19 -17.41 40.20 13.38
N THR A 20 -17.88 39.95 14.60
CA THR A 20 -18.13 40.96 15.62
C THR A 20 -17.18 40.68 16.79
N PRO A 21 -16.44 41.67 17.33
CA PRO A 21 -15.45 41.42 18.36
C PRO A 21 -16.10 41.43 19.74
N CYS A 22 -16.05 40.31 20.47
CA CYS A 22 -16.30 40.31 21.91
C CYS A 22 -14.98 40.53 22.66
N THR A 23 -14.99 41.55 23.50
CA THR A 23 -13.91 42.09 24.30
C THR A 23 -13.42 41.11 25.38
N LEU A 24 -12.12 41.17 25.65
CA LEU A 24 -11.44 40.46 26.74
C LEU A 24 -11.96 40.89 28.12
N SER A 25 -12.03 39.94 29.05
CA SER A 25 -11.63 40.21 30.43
C SER A 25 -10.48 39.27 30.81
N ASN A 26 -9.41 39.88 31.32
CA ASN A 26 -8.10 39.30 31.50
C ASN A 26 -7.79 39.35 33.00
N LYS A 27 -7.56 38.21 33.68
CA LYS A 27 -6.80 38.16 34.95
C LYS A 27 -6.15 36.78 35.12
N GLY A 28 -4.81 36.75 35.13
CA GLY A 28 -4.00 35.62 35.60
C GLY A 28 -2.83 35.24 34.68
N SER A 29 -1.71 35.96 34.76
CA SER A 29 -0.39 35.54 34.24
C SER A 29 0.53 35.12 35.42
N PRO A 30 1.79 34.64 35.25
CA PRO A 30 2.53 34.38 34.00
C PRO A 30 3.37 33.07 34.00
N HIS A 31 3.69 32.56 32.81
CA HIS A 31 5.08 32.24 32.42
C HIS A 31 5.16 32.28 30.88
N LYS A 32 5.86 33.30 30.36
CA LYS A 32 6.02 33.57 28.93
C LYS A 32 7.13 32.67 28.36
N SER A 33 6.79 31.82 27.40
CA SER A 33 7.75 31.23 26.45
C SER A 33 8.14 32.29 25.41
N PRO A 34 9.41 32.35 24.95
CA PRO A 34 9.88 33.39 24.03
C PRO A 34 9.12 33.35 22.71
N HIS A 35 8.75 34.54 22.23
CA HIS A 35 7.95 34.79 21.03
C HIS A 35 8.54 34.10 19.79
N VAL A 36 7.89 33.03 19.32
CA VAL A 36 8.12 32.48 17.98
C VAL A 36 7.34 33.33 16.99
N ILE A 37 8.05 34.07 16.14
CA ILE A 37 7.46 34.85 15.04
C ILE A 37 6.82 33.86 14.03
N PRO A 38 5.51 33.95 13.74
CA PRO A 38 4.83 33.05 12.81
C PRO A 38 5.26 33.27 11.35
N SER A 39 5.06 32.27 10.48
CA SER A 39 5.24 32.43 9.05
C SER A 39 4.24 33.43 8.46
N ILE A 40 4.64 34.10 7.37
CA ILE A 40 3.82 35.09 6.66
C ILE A 40 3.20 34.40 5.45
N GLN A 41 1.89 34.53 5.28
CA GLN A 41 1.20 34.05 4.08
C GLN A 41 1.44 35.04 2.94
N ASN A 42 2.08 34.57 1.86
CA ASN A 42 2.51 35.43 0.76
C ASN A 42 1.69 35.20 -0.52
N GLU A 43 1.10 34.02 -0.66
CA GLU A 43 0.36 33.62 -1.86
C GLU A 43 -0.84 32.74 -1.49
N VAL A 44 -1.98 32.95 -2.15
CA VAL A 44 -3.16 32.08 -2.06
C VAL A 44 -3.66 31.80 -3.46
N THR A 45 -3.59 30.55 -3.90
CA THR A 45 -4.09 30.09 -5.21
C THR A 45 -5.33 29.24 -5.04
N CYS A 46 -6.41 29.64 -5.71
CA CYS A 46 -7.69 28.93 -5.75
C CYS A 46 -7.98 28.49 -7.20
N ILE A 47 -8.37 27.25 -7.37
CA ILE A 47 -8.80 26.71 -8.67
C ILE A 47 -10.29 26.42 -8.62
N TYR A 48 -11.04 27.09 -9.48
CA TYR A 48 -12.47 26.92 -9.64
C TYR A 48 -12.76 26.15 -10.93
N LYS A 49 -13.73 25.26 -10.88
CA LYS A 49 -14.32 24.65 -12.07
C LYS A 49 -15.64 25.30 -12.35
N VAL A 50 -15.84 25.66 -13.61
CA VAL A 50 -17.07 26.25 -14.12
C VAL A 50 -17.61 25.36 -15.23
N LYS A 51 -18.93 25.16 -15.24
CA LYS A 51 -19.64 24.47 -16.31
C LYS A 51 -20.59 25.45 -17.00
N LEU A 52 -20.30 25.77 -18.27
CA LEU A 52 -21.15 26.62 -19.08
C LEU A 52 -22.41 25.86 -19.54
N SER A 53 -23.41 26.60 -20.00
CA SER A 53 -24.64 25.98 -20.48
C SER A 53 -24.48 25.17 -21.77
N THR A 54 -23.43 25.44 -22.54
CA THR A 54 -22.98 24.65 -23.70
C THR A 54 -22.35 23.30 -23.33
N GLN A 55 -22.35 22.93 -22.04
CA GLN A 55 -21.65 21.77 -21.46
C GLN A 55 -20.12 21.85 -21.49
N LYS A 56 -19.53 22.90 -22.07
CA LYS A 56 -18.09 23.17 -21.97
C LYS A 56 -17.69 23.46 -20.52
N GLN A 57 -16.53 22.96 -20.12
CA GLN A 57 -16.01 23.12 -18.77
C GLN A 57 -14.72 23.93 -18.80
N PHE A 58 -14.54 24.81 -17.82
CA PHE A 58 -13.35 25.64 -17.68
C PHE A 58 -12.79 25.52 -16.27
N LEU A 59 -11.46 25.62 -16.17
CA LEU A 59 -10.72 25.78 -14.93
C LEU A 59 -10.22 27.23 -14.84
N ILE A 60 -10.65 27.93 -13.79
CA ILE A 60 -10.21 29.29 -13.48
C ILE A 60 -9.25 29.18 -12.29
N THR A 61 -7.98 29.49 -12.51
CA THR A 61 -6.97 29.59 -11.47
C THR A 61 -6.80 31.05 -11.09
N LEU A 62 -7.11 31.40 -9.84
CA LEU A 62 -6.95 32.73 -9.26
C LEU A 62 -5.86 32.67 -8.19
N THR A 63 -4.83 33.50 -8.30
CA THR A 63 -3.78 33.61 -7.29
C THR A 63 -3.72 35.02 -6.74
N TRP A 64 -3.92 35.17 -5.44
CA TRP A 64 -3.64 36.39 -4.68
C TRP A 64 -2.19 36.38 -4.22
N CYS A 65 -1.46 37.47 -4.40
CA CYS A 65 -0.07 37.56 -3.95
C CYS A 65 0.25 38.92 -3.31
N ASN A 66 1.21 38.91 -2.38
CA ASN A 66 1.77 40.09 -1.76
C ASN A 66 3.26 40.16 -2.09
N HIS A 67 3.64 40.94 -3.11
CA HIS A 67 5.04 41.16 -3.46
C HIS A 67 5.41 42.62 -3.19
N LEU A 68 6.34 42.83 -2.26
CA LEU A 68 7.06 44.10 -2.05
C LEU A 68 6.12 45.33 -2.05
N PHE A 69 5.08 45.29 -1.21
CA PHE A 69 4.14 46.40 -0.95
C PHE A 69 3.06 46.66 -2.02
N GLU A 70 2.95 45.84 -3.07
CA GLU A 70 1.80 45.86 -3.99
C GLU A 70 0.94 44.61 -3.82
N GLN A 71 -0.32 44.80 -3.41
CA GLN A 71 -1.35 43.76 -3.42
C GLN A 71 -1.86 43.56 -4.85
N GLY A 72 -1.97 42.32 -5.29
CA GLY A 72 -2.46 42.01 -6.63
C GLY A 72 -2.97 40.58 -6.74
N PHE A 73 -3.53 40.27 -7.91
CA PHE A 73 -3.92 38.91 -8.24
C PHE A 73 -3.57 38.57 -9.68
N CYS A 74 -3.41 37.28 -9.96
CA CYS A 74 -3.28 36.77 -11.32
C CYS A 74 -4.37 35.74 -11.61
N ILE A 75 -4.82 35.69 -12.86
CA ILE A 75 -5.80 34.72 -13.32
C ILE A 75 -5.27 33.98 -14.54
N SER A 76 -5.54 32.69 -14.57
CA SER A 76 -5.39 31.81 -15.73
C SER A 76 -6.68 31.04 -15.95
N ILE A 77 -7.09 30.88 -17.21
CA ILE A 77 -8.31 30.15 -17.57
C ILE A 77 -7.97 29.13 -18.67
N CYS A 78 -8.37 27.88 -18.44
CA CYS A 78 -8.14 26.78 -19.38
C CYS A 78 -9.42 25.97 -19.61
N GLU A 79 -9.64 25.46 -20.81
CA GLU A 79 -10.74 24.52 -21.12
C GLU A 79 -10.41 23.12 -20.55
N TYR A 80 -11.44 22.40 -20.09
CA TYR A 80 -11.35 21.07 -19.50
C TYR A 80 -12.19 20.06 -20.31
N PRO A 81 -11.65 18.87 -20.67
CA PRO A 81 -10.31 18.37 -20.38
C PRO A 81 -9.20 19.04 -21.22
N LEU A 82 -7.99 19.12 -20.67
CA LEU A 82 -6.83 19.75 -21.33
C LEU A 82 -6.55 19.08 -22.68
N SER A 83 -6.60 19.85 -23.78
CA SER A 83 -6.13 19.39 -25.09
C SER A 83 -4.60 19.30 -25.08
N SER A 84 -4.06 18.26 -25.71
CA SER A 84 -2.65 17.85 -25.65
C SER A 84 -1.64 18.81 -26.31
N SER A 85 -2.03 20.05 -26.65
CA SER A 85 -1.20 20.98 -27.43
C SER A 85 -1.08 22.41 -26.87
N GLU A 86 -1.69 22.74 -25.73
CA GLU A 86 -1.56 24.09 -25.15
C GLU A 86 -0.82 24.07 -23.81
N SER A 87 0.49 24.34 -23.85
CA SER A 87 1.21 24.76 -22.64
C SER A 87 0.68 26.14 -22.22
N SER A 88 0.02 26.23 -21.07
CA SER A 88 -0.58 27.47 -20.56
C SER A 88 0.46 28.57 -20.35
N LYS A 89 0.65 29.43 -21.35
CA LYS A 89 1.40 30.70 -21.26
C LYS A 89 0.47 31.92 -21.09
N ASN A 90 -0.71 31.73 -20.51
CA ASN A 90 -1.71 32.80 -20.36
C ASN A 90 -1.95 33.25 -18.92
N SER A 91 -0.94 33.16 -18.03
CA SER A 91 -1.02 33.80 -16.71
C SER A 91 -0.92 35.31 -16.86
N ARG A 92 -1.96 36.05 -16.47
CA ARG A 92 -1.98 37.52 -16.54
C ARG A 92 -1.99 38.11 -15.14
N ILE A 93 -1.05 39.01 -14.86
CA ILE A 93 -0.95 39.73 -13.58
C ILE A 93 -1.80 40.99 -13.64
N PHE A 94 -2.65 41.20 -12.65
CA PHE A 94 -3.51 42.37 -12.51
C PHE A 94 -3.09 43.16 -11.27
N ARG A 95 -2.59 44.38 -11.48
CA ARG A 95 -2.12 45.29 -10.41
C ARG A 95 -3.02 46.50 -10.18
N LYS A 96 -4.01 46.73 -11.05
CA LYS A 96 -4.97 47.83 -10.87
C LYS A 96 -6.00 47.43 -9.82
N ILE A 97 -6.30 48.33 -8.88
CA ILE A 97 -7.23 48.10 -7.76
C ILE A 97 -8.69 47.95 -8.26
N ARG A 98 -9.07 48.64 -9.33
CA ARG A 98 -10.36 48.50 -10.02
C ARG A 98 -10.16 48.45 -11.53
N GLY A 99 -10.96 47.66 -12.24
CA GLY A 99 -10.91 47.65 -13.69
C GLY A 99 -11.80 46.62 -14.36
N THR A 100 -11.77 46.68 -15.68
CA THR A 100 -12.39 45.69 -16.57
C THR A 100 -11.35 45.23 -17.59
N LYS A 101 -11.46 43.98 -18.05
CA LYS A 101 -10.61 43.45 -19.12
C LYS A 101 -11.34 42.37 -19.90
N ALA A 102 -11.31 42.48 -21.22
CA ALA A 102 -11.73 41.42 -22.13
C ALA A 102 -10.51 40.81 -22.82
N PHE A 103 -10.53 39.49 -23.03
CA PHE A 103 -9.51 38.77 -23.78
C PHE A 103 -10.05 37.43 -24.28
N GLU A 104 -9.37 36.84 -25.26
CA GLU A 104 -9.67 35.48 -25.70
C GLU A 104 -8.81 34.46 -24.94
N SER A 105 -9.43 33.36 -24.51
CA SER A 105 -8.76 32.19 -23.94
C SER A 105 -9.48 30.92 -24.39
N CYS A 106 -8.74 29.91 -24.84
CA CYS A 106 -9.29 28.63 -25.31
C CYS A 106 -10.49 28.80 -26.28
N SER A 107 -10.33 29.62 -27.32
CA SER A 107 -11.38 29.94 -28.32
C SER A 107 -12.68 30.56 -27.77
N SER A 108 -12.67 31.05 -26.53
CA SER A 108 -13.83 31.68 -25.88
C SER A 108 -13.48 33.10 -25.44
N ARG A 109 -14.46 34.02 -25.58
CA ARG A 109 -14.33 35.39 -25.09
C ARG A 109 -14.51 35.41 -23.57
N VAL A 110 -13.49 35.89 -22.87
CA VAL A 110 -13.51 36.09 -21.42
C VAL A 110 -13.60 37.57 -21.13
N GLU A 111 -14.54 37.95 -20.28
CA GLU A 111 -14.64 39.32 -19.74
C GLU A 111 -14.56 39.28 -18.23
N MET A 112 -13.81 40.21 -17.66
CA MET A 112 -13.55 40.24 -16.24
C MET A 112 -13.74 41.64 -15.70
N PHE A 113 -14.37 41.72 -14.53
CA PHE A 113 -14.62 42.95 -13.79
C PHE A 113 -14.15 42.74 -12.37
N TRP A 114 -13.41 43.69 -11.82
CA TRP A 114 -12.97 43.60 -10.43
C TRP A 114 -12.93 44.98 -9.78
N ASP A 115 -13.21 44.99 -8.48
CA ASP A 115 -13.04 46.15 -7.63
C ASP A 115 -12.51 45.69 -6.27
N LEU A 116 -11.33 46.18 -5.92
CA LEU A 116 -10.65 45.96 -4.65
C LEU A 116 -10.50 47.28 -3.87
N CYS A 117 -11.19 48.38 -4.25
CA CYS A 117 -10.99 49.70 -3.65
C CYS A 117 -11.34 49.75 -2.16
N ARG A 118 -12.30 48.93 -1.72
CA ARG A 118 -12.75 48.83 -0.33
C ARG A 118 -12.28 47.53 0.33
N ALA A 119 -11.33 46.83 -0.29
CA ALA A 119 -10.91 45.51 0.13
C ALA A 119 -10.25 45.56 1.51
N GLU A 120 -10.82 44.83 2.46
CA GLU A 120 -10.24 44.60 3.78
C GLU A 120 -9.42 43.31 3.74
N TYR A 121 -8.18 43.36 4.25
CA TYR A 121 -7.27 42.22 4.28
C TYR A 121 -6.99 41.80 5.71
N GLY A 122 -6.86 40.49 5.93
CA GLY A 122 -6.40 39.96 7.20
C GLY A 122 -4.88 39.84 7.24
N SER A 123 -4.38 38.72 7.73
CA SER A 123 -2.94 38.40 7.80
C SER A 123 -2.33 37.90 6.49
N GLY A 124 -3.08 37.91 5.38
CA GLY A 124 -2.71 37.31 4.10
C GLY A 124 -3.09 38.15 2.88
N PRO A 125 -2.75 37.69 1.67
CA PRO A 125 -2.93 38.44 0.43
C PRO A 125 -4.37 38.41 -0.13
N GLU A 126 -5.21 37.49 0.35
CA GLU A 126 -6.60 37.35 -0.09
C GLU A 126 -7.52 38.36 0.64
N PRO A 127 -8.31 39.18 -0.09
CA PRO A 127 -9.29 40.07 0.53
C PRO A 127 -10.37 39.29 1.28
N ILE A 128 -10.78 39.80 2.43
CA ILE A 128 -11.80 39.20 3.31
C ILE A 128 -13.18 39.80 3.08
N ASN A 129 -13.24 41.10 2.77
CA ASN A 129 -14.46 41.89 2.68
C ASN A 129 -14.25 43.07 1.74
N GLY A 130 -15.32 43.71 1.26
CA GLY A 130 -15.26 44.96 0.52
C GLY A 130 -14.61 44.85 -0.86
N PHE A 131 -14.75 43.70 -1.52
CA PHE A 131 -14.25 43.49 -2.87
C PHE A 131 -15.24 42.73 -3.75
N TYR A 132 -14.99 42.73 -5.07
CA TYR A 132 -15.56 41.73 -5.98
C TYR A 132 -14.62 41.37 -7.13
N VAL A 133 -14.76 40.13 -7.64
CA VAL A 133 -14.21 39.68 -8.93
C VAL A 133 -15.31 38.90 -9.67
N LEU A 134 -15.67 39.38 -10.86
CA LEU A 134 -16.65 38.75 -11.76
C LEU A 134 -15.93 38.28 -13.01
N ILE A 135 -16.20 37.04 -13.42
CA ILE A 135 -15.66 36.47 -14.65
C ILE A 135 -16.84 36.00 -15.50
N PHE A 136 -16.89 36.46 -16.74
CA PHE A 136 -17.81 36.01 -17.78
C PHE A 136 -17.03 35.23 -18.83
N ILE A 137 -17.58 34.10 -19.27
CA ILE A 137 -17.05 33.31 -20.37
C ILE A 137 -18.18 33.12 -21.37
N SER A 138 -17.97 33.54 -22.62
CA SER A 138 -18.99 33.50 -23.68
C SER A 138 -20.31 34.16 -23.26
N SER A 139 -20.21 35.30 -22.55
CA SER A 139 -21.33 36.08 -22.01
C SER A 139 -22.14 35.39 -20.90
N GLU A 140 -21.69 34.25 -20.35
CA GLU A 140 -22.25 33.63 -19.15
C GLU A 140 -21.43 34.01 -17.91
N LEU A 141 -22.09 34.42 -16.83
CA LEU A 141 -21.45 34.74 -15.56
C LEU A 141 -20.95 33.45 -14.92
N SER A 142 -19.63 33.27 -14.97
CA SER A 142 -18.94 32.02 -14.71
C SER A 142 -18.37 31.92 -13.29
N LEU A 143 -17.93 33.03 -12.70
CA LEU A 143 -17.43 33.07 -11.32
C LEU A 143 -17.75 34.42 -10.67
N ILE A 144 -18.22 34.37 -9.42
CA ILE A 144 -18.48 35.53 -8.57
C ILE A 144 -17.69 35.35 -7.28
N LEU A 145 -16.81 36.29 -6.96
CA LEU A 145 -16.09 36.35 -5.70
C LEU A 145 -16.30 37.71 -5.05
N GLY A 146 -16.21 37.75 -3.73
CA GLY A 146 -16.41 38.96 -2.93
C GLY A 146 -17.86 39.20 -2.54
N ASN A 147 -18.09 40.31 -1.85
CA ASN A 147 -19.33 40.59 -1.12
C ASN A 147 -19.79 42.05 -1.19
N MET A 148 -19.19 42.87 -2.06
CA MET A 148 -19.74 44.18 -2.37
C MET A 148 -21.04 44.05 -3.17
N ASP A 149 -22.03 44.87 -2.84
CA ASP A 149 -23.32 44.90 -3.52
C ASP A 149 -23.13 45.12 -5.03
N HIS A 150 -23.68 44.19 -5.81
CA HIS A 150 -23.57 44.16 -7.26
C HIS A 150 -24.58 45.09 -7.96
N GLU A 151 -25.24 45.98 -7.22
CA GLU A 151 -26.38 46.78 -7.72
C GLU A 151 -26.01 47.73 -8.87
N GLU A 152 -24.73 48.10 -9.01
CA GLU A 152 -24.23 48.92 -10.14
C GLU A 152 -23.90 48.11 -11.41
N LEU A 153 -23.88 46.78 -11.36
CA LEU A 153 -23.53 45.92 -12.50
C LEU A 153 -24.79 45.18 -12.99
N GLU A 154 -25.00 45.11 -14.30
CA GLU A 154 -26.10 44.37 -14.94
C GLU A 154 -26.01 42.82 -14.78
N VAL A 155 -25.51 42.33 -13.64
CA VAL A 155 -25.33 40.93 -13.28
C VAL A 155 -26.65 40.16 -13.36
N LYS A 156 -27.78 40.81 -13.02
CA LYS A 156 -29.13 40.22 -13.08
C LYS A 156 -29.63 39.92 -14.51
N LYS A 157 -28.98 40.44 -15.55
CA LYS A 157 -29.38 40.19 -16.96
C LYS A 157 -28.68 38.98 -17.59
N HIS A 158 -27.70 38.40 -16.91
CA HIS A 158 -26.83 37.38 -17.50
C HIS A 158 -27.11 36.00 -16.91
N LYS A 159 -26.97 34.96 -17.73
CA LYS A 159 -27.09 33.56 -17.30
C LYS A 159 -25.93 33.21 -16.37
N VAL A 160 -26.23 32.61 -15.22
CA VAL A 160 -25.24 32.22 -14.21
C VAL A 160 -24.87 30.75 -14.40
N SER A 161 -23.58 30.48 -14.57
CA SER A 161 -23.03 29.14 -14.69
C SER A 161 -22.77 28.53 -13.30
N GLU A 162 -22.81 27.20 -13.22
CA GLU A 162 -22.44 26.49 -11.99
C GLU A 162 -20.92 26.56 -11.81
N SER A 163 -20.48 27.04 -10.65
CA SER A 163 -19.06 27.11 -10.27
C SER A 163 -18.81 26.42 -8.93
N SER A 164 -17.70 25.71 -8.83
CA SER A 164 -17.26 25.03 -7.61
C SER A 164 -15.77 25.24 -7.40
N LEU A 165 -15.35 25.61 -6.18
CA LEU A 165 -13.94 25.60 -5.81
C LEU A 165 -13.47 24.14 -5.72
N ILE A 166 -12.27 23.86 -6.21
CA ILE A 166 -11.74 22.50 -6.35
C ILE A 166 -10.47 22.29 -5.54
N SER A 167 -9.62 23.30 -5.50
CA SER A 167 -8.33 23.26 -4.83
C SER A 167 -7.98 24.64 -4.32
N ARG A 168 -7.40 24.69 -3.13
CA ARG A 168 -6.84 25.88 -2.50
C ARG A 168 -5.41 25.55 -2.07
N ARG A 169 -4.45 26.37 -2.47
CA ARG A 169 -3.04 26.28 -2.10
C ARG A 169 -2.65 27.57 -1.41
N GLU A 170 -1.97 27.47 -0.28
CA GLU A 170 -1.48 28.63 0.45
C GLU A 170 0.06 28.55 0.55
N GLY A 171 0.73 29.60 0.07
CA GLY A 171 2.17 29.76 0.14
C GLY A 171 2.55 30.60 1.35
N PHE A 172 3.44 30.06 2.19
CA PHE A 172 3.95 30.75 3.36
C PHE A 172 5.48 30.87 3.28
N SER A 173 6.02 31.98 3.80
CA SER A 173 7.45 32.17 3.95
C SER A 173 7.79 32.57 5.39
N GLY A 174 8.93 32.10 5.91
CA GLY A 174 9.36 32.38 7.28
C GLY A 174 9.78 31.14 8.04
N LYS A 175 9.53 31.11 9.35
CA LYS A 175 9.97 30.04 10.27
C LYS A 175 9.08 28.79 10.22
N CYS A 176 9.53 27.73 10.88
CA CYS A 176 8.90 26.41 11.02
C CYS A 176 7.59 26.35 11.82
N LEU A 177 6.83 27.45 11.89
CA LEU A 177 5.52 27.54 12.54
C LEU A 177 4.51 28.15 11.59
N TYR A 178 3.54 27.34 11.17
CA TYR A 178 2.51 27.66 10.21
C TYR A 178 1.13 27.57 10.87
N SER A 179 0.27 28.54 10.60
CA SER A 179 -1.11 28.56 11.10
C SER A 179 -2.07 28.95 9.99
N THR A 180 -3.16 28.21 9.82
CA THR A 180 -4.25 28.54 8.90
C THR A 180 -5.60 28.11 9.47
N ARG A 181 -6.69 28.49 8.80
CA ARG A 181 -8.04 27.96 9.06
C ARG A 181 -8.59 27.30 7.81
N ALA A 182 -9.15 26.10 7.97
CA ALA A 182 -9.80 25.40 6.87
C ALA A 182 -11.11 24.76 7.33
N LYS A 183 -12.06 24.66 6.41
CA LYS A 183 -13.34 23.97 6.60
C LYS A 183 -13.36 22.79 5.63
N PHE A 184 -13.68 21.60 6.14
CA PHE A 184 -13.55 20.37 5.35
C PHE A 184 -14.87 19.91 4.72
N CYS A 185 -16.02 20.44 5.12
CA CYS A 185 -17.30 20.20 4.46
C CYS A 185 -18.23 21.41 4.56
N ASP A 186 -19.18 21.55 3.63
CA ASP A 186 -20.04 22.74 3.54
C ASP A 186 -20.90 22.97 4.79
N ALA A 187 -21.32 21.90 5.47
CA ALA A 187 -22.07 21.96 6.73
C ALA A 187 -21.17 22.00 7.99
N GLY A 188 -19.85 21.84 7.85
CA GLY A 188 -18.91 21.76 8.96
C GLY A 188 -18.51 23.12 9.55
N MET A 189 -17.66 23.08 10.58
CA MET A 189 -17.07 24.28 11.16
C MET A 189 -15.69 24.56 10.58
N TYR A 190 -15.17 25.76 10.84
CA TYR A 190 -13.78 26.08 10.56
C TYR A 190 -12.90 25.50 11.65
N HIS A 191 -11.83 24.82 11.24
CA HIS A 191 -10.82 24.29 12.13
C HIS A 191 -9.54 25.11 12.08
N ASP A 192 -8.96 25.37 13.24
CA ASP A 192 -7.64 25.99 13.39
C ASP A 192 -6.56 24.92 13.16
N ILE A 193 -5.76 25.07 12.10
CA ILE A 193 -4.66 24.15 11.78
C ILE A 193 -3.33 24.81 12.08
N LEU A 194 -2.54 24.19 12.96
CA LEU A 194 -1.20 24.64 13.31
C LEU A 194 -0.20 23.53 12.97
N ILE A 195 0.77 23.84 12.11
CA ILE A 195 1.86 22.94 11.74
C ILE A 195 3.15 23.52 12.32
N LYS A 196 3.83 22.73 13.14
CA LYS A 196 5.08 23.12 13.81
C LYS A 196 6.15 22.08 13.52
N CYS A 197 7.28 22.51 12.98
CA CYS A 197 8.49 21.71 12.95
C CYS A 197 9.41 22.20 14.07
N VAL A 198 9.66 21.34 15.07
CA VAL A 198 10.49 21.64 16.23
C VAL A 198 11.87 21.04 16.00
N VAL A 199 12.90 21.87 16.12
CA VAL A 199 14.29 21.42 16.24
C VAL A 199 14.60 21.48 17.73
N ASP A 200 14.81 20.33 18.36
CA ASP A 200 15.11 20.29 19.79
C ASP A 200 16.52 20.86 20.03
N GLY A 201 16.61 21.87 20.89
CA GLY A 201 17.83 22.65 21.14
C GLY A 201 18.56 22.25 22.42
N GLU A 202 18.03 21.31 23.21
CA GLU A 202 18.50 21.02 24.57
C GLU A 202 19.17 19.65 24.75
N SER A 203 19.26 18.82 23.72
CA SER A 203 19.99 17.54 23.82
C SER A 203 21.24 17.51 22.94
N THR A 204 22.37 17.21 23.58
CA THR A 204 23.71 17.11 23.00
C THR A 204 23.91 15.88 22.08
N ARG A 205 22.87 15.38 21.41
CA ARG A 205 22.96 14.26 20.45
C ARG A 205 21.99 14.42 19.29
N LEU A 206 22.55 14.75 18.13
CA LEU A 206 21.97 14.71 16.78
C LEU A 206 20.70 15.54 16.54
N TRP A 207 20.75 16.30 15.46
CA TRP A 207 19.68 17.10 14.88
C TRP A 207 18.49 16.20 14.46
N ASP A 208 17.53 15.98 15.37
CA ASP A 208 16.33 15.19 15.07
C ASP A 208 15.05 16.04 15.10
N PRO A 209 14.67 16.69 13.98
CA PRO A 209 13.47 17.50 13.93
C PRO A 209 12.20 16.64 14.10
N VAL A 210 11.20 17.23 14.76
CA VAL A 210 9.88 16.61 14.96
C VAL A 210 8.80 17.47 14.31
N LEU A 211 7.98 16.86 13.46
CA LEU A 211 6.79 17.50 12.90
C LEU A 211 5.61 17.29 13.84
N LEU A 212 4.96 18.37 14.24
CA LEU A 212 3.77 18.39 15.08
C LEU A 212 2.65 19.10 14.33
N VAL A 213 1.48 18.48 14.28
CA VAL A 213 0.28 19.08 13.70
C VAL A 213 -0.80 19.12 14.75
N TYR A 214 -1.41 20.29 14.92
CA TYR A 214 -2.53 20.51 15.82
C TYR A 214 -3.74 20.94 15.00
N ILE A 215 -4.90 20.42 15.39
CA ILE A 215 -6.20 20.89 14.93
C ILE A 215 -7.01 21.30 16.15
N ASP A 216 -7.52 22.53 16.15
CA ASP A 216 -8.27 23.12 17.27
C ASP A 216 -7.54 22.98 18.61
N LYS A 217 -6.24 23.30 18.58
CA LYS A 217 -5.30 23.19 19.72
C LYS A 217 -5.03 21.74 20.19
N LYS A 218 -5.63 20.72 19.59
CA LYS A 218 -5.36 19.31 19.87
C LYS A 218 -4.30 18.76 18.93
N LYS A 219 -3.25 18.12 19.48
CA LYS A 219 -2.24 17.44 18.67
C LYS A 219 -2.87 16.23 17.95
N VAL A 220 -2.80 16.21 16.63
CA VAL A 220 -3.37 15.15 15.79
C VAL A 220 -2.30 14.29 15.09
N ILE A 221 -1.13 14.86 14.79
CA ILE A 221 0.00 14.14 14.16
C ILE A 221 1.30 14.54 14.87
N GLU A 222 2.14 13.53 15.10
CA GLU A 222 3.51 13.68 15.59
C GLU A 222 4.43 12.74 14.79
N VAL A 223 5.38 13.32 14.06
CA VAL A 223 6.37 12.56 13.28
C VAL A 223 7.75 12.82 13.87
N LYS A 224 8.26 11.81 14.58
CA LYS A 224 9.64 11.78 15.10
C LYS A 224 10.58 11.34 13.99
N ARG A 225 11.89 11.57 14.14
CA ARG A 225 12.87 11.12 13.13
C ARG A 225 12.57 11.73 11.77
N LEU A 226 12.22 13.02 11.72
CA LEU A 226 11.70 13.64 10.49
C LEU A 226 12.71 13.64 9.36
N CYS A 227 14.01 13.58 9.66
CA CYS A 227 15.08 13.34 8.68
C CYS A 227 15.02 11.96 8.00
N TRP A 228 14.31 11.00 8.59
CA TRP A 228 14.06 9.66 8.01
C TRP A 228 12.62 9.50 7.52
N ASN A 229 11.69 10.23 8.16
CA ASN A 229 10.25 10.23 7.86
C ASN A 229 9.82 11.50 7.11
N PHE A 230 10.68 12.04 6.25
CA PHE A 230 10.47 13.32 5.57
C PHE A 230 9.32 13.29 4.55
N ARG A 231 8.83 12.10 4.17
CA ARG A 231 7.61 11.90 3.38
C ARG A 231 6.70 10.93 4.11
N GLY A 232 5.40 11.20 4.11
CA GLY A 232 4.42 10.30 4.71
C GLY A 232 3.01 10.86 4.68
N ASN A 233 2.10 10.10 5.30
CA ASN A 233 0.69 10.45 5.40
C ASN A 233 0.09 9.99 6.74
N GLY A 234 -1.00 10.62 7.13
CA GLY A 234 -1.81 10.27 8.29
C GLY A 234 -3.27 10.62 8.02
N THR A 235 -4.20 9.99 8.72
CA THR A 235 -5.64 10.26 8.58
C THR A 235 -6.17 10.86 9.88
N ILE A 236 -6.95 11.94 9.75
CA ILE A 236 -7.53 12.69 10.85
C ILE A 236 -9.05 12.66 10.72
N PHE A 237 -9.78 12.58 11.83
CA PHE A 237 -11.23 12.60 11.84
C PHE A 237 -11.74 13.97 12.30
N LEU A 238 -12.45 14.69 11.43
CA LEU A 238 -12.96 16.06 11.65
C LEU A 238 -14.39 16.17 11.14
N ASP A 239 -15.30 16.74 11.93
CA ASP A 239 -16.70 16.95 11.54
C ASP A 239 -17.39 15.70 10.93
N GLY A 240 -17.09 14.50 11.45
CA GLY A 240 -17.65 13.25 10.95
C GLY A 240 -16.97 12.70 9.69
N LEU A 241 -15.91 13.35 9.21
CA LEU A 241 -15.22 13.03 7.95
C LEU A 241 -13.78 12.60 8.21
N LEU A 242 -13.31 11.66 7.38
CA LEU A 242 -11.89 11.31 7.32
C LEU A 242 -11.17 12.32 6.41
N VAL A 243 -10.10 12.90 6.89
CA VAL A 243 -9.24 13.84 6.16
C VAL A 243 -7.83 13.26 6.15
N ASP A 244 -7.34 12.89 4.97
CA ASP A 244 -5.94 12.50 4.80
C ASP A 244 -5.06 13.74 4.83
N MET A 245 -4.04 13.72 5.67
CA MET A 245 -2.93 14.66 5.66
C MET A 245 -1.70 13.97 5.09
N MET A 246 -1.07 14.55 4.06
CA MET A 246 0.21 14.11 3.49
C MET A 246 1.26 15.19 3.71
N TRP A 247 2.51 14.78 3.90
CA TRP A 247 3.65 15.69 3.99
C TRP A 247 4.80 15.23 3.10
N ASP A 248 5.49 16.21 2.52
CA ASP A 248 6.81 16.06 1.92
C ASP A 248 7.67 17.26 2.36
N VAL A 249 8.60 16.99 3.26
CA VAL A 249 9.53 17.99 3.81
C VAL A 249 10.98 17.69 3.41
N HIS A 250 11.19 16.86 2.38
CA HIS A 250 12.53 16.50 1.91
C HIS A 250 13.35 17.74 1.52
N ASP A 251 12.79 18.58 0.64
CA ASP A 251 13.48 19.77 0.13
C ASP A 251 13.61 20.87 1.20
N TRP A 252 12.94 20.70 2.34
CA TRP A 252 13.12 21.55 3.51
C TRP A 252 14.46 21.26 4.20
N PHE A 253 14.88 19.99 4.29
CA PHE A 253 16.07 19.57 5.03
C PHE A 253 17.29 19.27 4.15
N PHE A 254 17.08 18.71 2.96
CA PHE A 254 18.15 18.11 2.15
C PHE A 254 18.58 18.94 0.95
N SER A 255 18.05 20.15 0.76
CA SER A 255 18.46 21.01 -0.33
C SER A 255 19.83 21.66 -0.07
N SER A 256 20.70 21.64 -1.09
CA SER A 256 22.05 22.23 -1.06
C SER A 256 21.99 23.70 -0.63
N SER A 257 23.02 24.16 0.09
CA SER A 257 23.12 25.52 0.66
C SER A 257 22.99 26.66 -0.37
N ASN A 258 23.03 26.36 -1.66
CA ASN A 258 22.89 27.30 -2.77
C ASN A 258 21.50 27.31 -3.43
N SER A 259 20.51 26.53 -2.97
CA SER A 259 19.14 26.59 -3.53
C SER A 259 18.31 27.65 -2.80
N ALA A 260 17.92 28.71 -3.50
CA ALA A 260 17.14 29.82 -2.95
C ALA A 260 15.73 29.45 -2.44
N ASN A 261 15.26 28.19 -2.62
CA ASN A 261 13.94 27.75 -2.17
C ASN A 261 14.02 26.41 -1.42
N ARG A 262 14.09 26.47 -0.08
CA ARG A 262 13.73 25.34 0.81
C ARG A 262 12.23 25.39 1.06
N TYR A 263 11.53 24.29 0.86
CA TYR A 263 10.08 24.23 1.06
C TYR A 263 9.63 22.87 1.58
N GLY A 264 8.50 22.88 2.30
CA GLY A 264 7.78 21.69 2.72
C GLY A 264 6.35 21.76 2.20
N ASN A 265 5.84 20.64 1.71
CA ASN A 265 4.47 20.53 1.24
C ASN A 265 3.62 19.80 2.27
N PHE A 266 2.44 20.35 2.55
CA PHE A 266 1.41 19.74 3.37
C PHE A 266 0.11 19.75 2.60
N MET A 267 -0.50 18.57 2.42
CA MET A 267 -1.74 18.43 1.69
C MET A 267 -2.81 17.83 2.60
N PHE A 268 -3.95 18.51 2.71
CA PHE A 268 -5.14 17.99 3.37
C PHE A 268 -6.18 17.64 2.32
N ARG A 269 -6.66 16.40 2.35
CA ARG A 269 -7.63 15.88 1.40
C ARG A 269 -8.76 15.18 2.14
N ARG A 270 -9.96 15.73 2.06
CA ARG A 270 -11.16 15.04 2.55
C ARG A 270 -11.36 13.74 1.77
N ARG A 271 -11.61 12.66 2.50
CA ARG A 271 -12.26 11.45 1.99
C ARG A 271 -13.76 11.74 1.86
N SER A 272 -14.26 11.85 0.62
CA SER A 272 -15.70 11.89 0.32
C SER A 272 -16.45 10.72 0.96
N GLU A 273 -17.77 10.78 1.10
CA GLU A 273 -18.53 9.62 1.59
C GLU A 273 -18.42 8.40 0.65
N LEU A 274 -18.14 8.62 -0.64
CA LEU A 274 -17.72 7.56 -1.59
C LEU A 274 -16.27 7.08 -1.35
N SER A 275 -15.46 7.83 -0.61
CA SER A 275 -14.10 7.43 -0.20
C SER A 275 -14.05 6.47 0.98
N LYS A 276 -15.21 6.09 1.56
CA LYS A 276 -15.28 4.86 2.37
C LYS A 276 -14.89 3.63 1.55
N TRP A 277 -14.79 3.76 0.22
CA TRP A 277 -14.56 2.69 -0.73
C TRP A 277 -13.43 2.98 -1.73
N LEU A 278 -12.63 4.04 -1.58
CA LEU A 278 -11.59 4.47 -2.55
C LEU A 278 -10.27 3.66 -2.52
N TRP A 279 -10.38 2.34 -2.39
CA TRP A 279 -9.51 1.41 -3.15
C TRP A 279 -10.22 0.92 -4.43
N LEU A 280 -11.48 1.32 -4.63
CA LEU A 280 -12.40 0.82 -5.65
C LEU A 280 -13.31 1.95 -6.15
N GLU A 281 -12.86 2.70 -7.15
CA GLU A 281 -13.76 3.38 -8.09
C GLU A 281 -13.14 3.32 -9.49
N ARG A 282 -13.70 2.48 -10.36
CA ARG A 282 -14.89 2.68 -11.19
C ARG A 282 -14.82 4.08 -11.78
N LYS A 283 -14.07 4.17 -12.86
CA LYS A 283 -14.39 5.14 -13.89
C LYS A 283 -15.74 4.75 -14.50
N GLU A 284 -16.77 5.56 -14.29
CA GLU A 284 -17.85 5.64 -15.28
C GLU A 284 -17.28 6.28 -16.56
N PHE A 285 -16.58 5.47 -17.36
CA PHE A 285 -16.52 5.65 -18.80
C PHE A 285 -17.60 4.77 -19.41
N GLY A 286 -18.29 5.31 -20.42
CA GLY A 286 -19.34 4.61 -21.15
C GLY A 286 -18.96 3.16 -21.46
N HIS A 287 -19.85 2.25 -21.09
CA HIS A 287 -19.88 0.82 -21.42
C HIS A 287 -18.67 -0.09 -21.13
N ASN A 288 -17.52 0.40 -20.65
CA ASN A 288 -16.34 -0.45 -20.34
C ASN A 288 -15.86 -0.42 -18.85
N GLY A 289 -16.40 0.45 -17.99
CA GLY A 289 -15.89 0.67 -16.61
C GLY A 289 -16.30 -0.34 -15.52
N LYS A 290 -16.99 -1.45 -15.87
CA LYS A 290 -17.41 -2.47 -14.90
C LYS A 290 -16.34 -3.54 -14.62
N GLU A 291 -15.40 -3.76 -15.54
CA GLU A 291 -14.39 -4.83 -15.45
C GLU A 291 -13.19 -4.45 -14.56
N GLU A 292 -12.61 -3.24 -14.70
CA GLU A 292 -11.42 -2.82 -13.93
C GLU A 292 -11.58 -2.85 -12.40
N ASN A 293 -12.80 -2.64 -11.88
CA ASN A 293 -13.05 -2.73 -10.43
C ASN A 293 -13.27 -4.16 -9.94
N ALA A 294 -13.66 -5.08 -10.82
CA ALA A 294 -13.89 -6.47 -10.44
C ALA A 294 -12.57 -7.16 -10.08
N GLU A 295 -11.47 -6.82 -10.78
CA GLU A 295 -10.16 -7.44 -10.60
C GLU A 295 -9.54 -7.13 -9.22
N PHE A 296 -9.62 -5.88 -8.75
CA PHE A 296 -9.14 -5.53 -7.40
C PHE A 296 -9.95 -6.18 -6.28
N TYR A 297 -11.28 -6.23 -6.42
CA TYR A 297 -12.12 -6.97 -5.48
C TYR A 297 -11.81 -8.47 -5.50
N GLU A 298 -11.53 -9.05 -6.67
CA GLU A 298 -11.15 -10.45 -6.82
C GLU A 298 -9.84 -10.75 -6.09
N LEU A 299 -8.81 -9.90 -6.22
CA LEU A 299 -7.54 -10.06 -5.50
C LEU A 299 -7.75 -10.09 -3.98
N ILE A 300 -8.49 -9.11 -3.44
CA ILE A 300 -8.77 -9.03 -2.00
C ILE A 300 -9.58 -10.25 -1.54
N ALA A 301 -10.62 -10.63 -2.30
CA ALA A 301 -11.47 -11.76 -1.97
C ALA A 301 -10.70 -13.09 -1.98
N ASN A 302 -9.85 -13.31 -2.98
CA ASN A 302 -9.03 -14.52 -3.09
C ASN A 302 -7.95 -14.57 -2.00
N ALA A 303 -7.30 -13.44 -1.69
CA ALA A 303 -6.31 -13.39 -0.61
C ALA A 303 -6.95 -13.66 0.76
N ALA A 304 -8.12 -13.06 1.03
CA ALA A 304 -8.91 -13.33 2.23
C ALA A 304 -9.40 -14.79 2.29
N TYR A 305 -9.86 -15.36 1.16
CA TYR A 305 -10.27 -16.76 1.06
C TYR A 305 -9.11 -17.71 1.39
N ILE A 306 -7.92 -17.44 0.86
CA ILE A 306 -6.73 -18.22 1.18
C ILE A 306 -6.44 -18.18 2.69
N GLY A 307 -6.68 -17.04 3.33
CA GLY A 307 -6.59 -16.82 4.77
C GLY A 307 -7.75 -17.35 5.63
N THR A 308 -8.63 -18.20 5.09
CA THR A 308 -9.77 -18.77 5.85
C THR A 308 -9.26 -19.58 7.07
N PRO A 309 -9.73 -19.29 8.30
CA PRO A 309 -9.40 -20.09 9.47
C PRO A 309 -9.74 -21.57 9.28
N GLY A 310 -8.85 -22.47 9.70
CA GLY A 310 -9.00 -23.91 9.46
C GLY A 310 -8.49 -24.38 8.09
N LYS A 311 -7.99 -23.49 7.23
CA LYS A 311 -7.43 -23.85 5.92
C LYS A 311 -6.02 -23.33 5.72
N GLY A 312 -5.27 -23.97 4.83
CA GLY A 312 -3.97 -23.49 4.36
C GLY A 312 -3.65 -23.93 2.94
N ILE A 313 -2.38 -23.84 2.55
CA ILE A 313 -1.91 -24.09 1.19
C ILE A 313 -1.05 -25.35 1.13
N LEU A 314 -1.34 -26.23 0.17
CA LEU A 314 -0.40 -27.27 -0.26
C LEU A 314 0.56 -26.67 -1.30
N ALA A 315 1.86 -26.72 -1.02
CA ALA A 315 2.89 -26.32 -1.98
C ALA A 315 3.37 -27.56 -2.77
N ALA A 316 2.75 -27.81 -3.93
CA ALA A 316 3.06 -28.90 -4.85
C ALA A 316 3.77 -28.38 -6.13
N ASP A 317 4.56 -27.32 -5.95
CA ASP A 317 5.23 -26.55 -7.00
C ASP A 317 6.70 -26.93 -7.20
N GLU A 318 7.08 -28.15 -6.79
CA GLU A 318 8.42 -28.64 -7.06
C GLU A 318 8.70 -28.67 -8.56
N SER A 319 9.81 -28.04 -8.97
CA SER A 319 10.32 -28.12 -10.34
C SER A 319 10.65 -29.57 -10.70
N THR A 320 10.78 -29.88 -12.00
CA THR A 320 11.15 -31.23 -12.46
C THR A 320 12.44 -31.74 -11.80
N GLY A 321 13.42 -30.88 -11.55
CA GLY A 321 14.65 -31.25 -10.83
C GLY A 321 14.41 -31.53 -9.34
N THR A 322 13.61 -30.70 -8.67
CA THR A 322 13.33 -30.85 -7.24
C THR A 322 12.44 -32.04 -6.92
N ILE A 323 11.39 -32.28 -7.72
CA ILE A 323 10.56 -33.49 -7.56
C ILE A 323 11.34 -34.75 -7.92
N GLY A 324 12.31 -34.67 -8.84
CA GLY A 324 13.23 -35.77 -9.12
C GLY A 324 13.96 -36.25 -7.88
N LYS A 325 14.54 -35.33 -7.08
CA LYS A 325 15.19 -35.67 -5.80
C LYS A 325 14.22 -36.33 -4.81
N ARG A 326 12.95 -35.90 -4.78
CA ARG A 326 11.90 -36.49 -3.93
C ARG A 326 11.56 -37.92 -4.37
N LEU A 327 11.34 -38.14 -5.66
CA LEU A 327 11.02 -39.45 -6.22
C LEU A 327 12.20 -40.43 -6.04
N SER A 328 13.44 -39.98 -6.28
CA SER A 328 14.62 -40.82 -6.05
C SER A 328 14.76 -41.28 -4.60
N SER A 329 14.32 -40.48 -3.62
CA SER A 329 14.38 -40.87 -2.19
C SER A 329 13.48 -42.05 -1.83
N ILE A 330 12.52 -42.39 -2.69
CA ILE A 330 11.62 -43.55 -2.57
C ILE A 330 11.82 -44.54 -3.73
N ASN A 331 12.95 -44.45 -4.43
CA ASN A 331 13.31 -45.30 -5.57
C ASN A 331 12.30 -45.25 -6.74
N VAL A 332 11.68 -44.10 -6.98
CA VAL A 332 10.75 -43.88 -8.10
C VAL A 332 11.45 -43.05 -9.18
N GLU A 333 11.27 -43.45 -10.43
CA GLU A 333 11.84 -42.74 -11.58
C GLU A 333 11.15 -41.40 -11.83
N ASN A 334 11.93 -40.36 -12.18
CA ASN A 334 11.43 -39.03 -12.49
C ASN A 334 10.92 -38.89 -13.94
N VAL A 335 9.81 -39.55 -14.24
CA VAL A 335 9.08 -39.43 -15.51
C VAL A 335 7.77 -38.69 -15.32
N GLU A 336 7.24 -38.11 -16.40
CA GLU A 336 6.03 -37.28 -16.40
C GLU A 336 4.82 -38.02 -15.83
N THR A 337 4.66 -39.30 -16.17
CA THR A 337 3.59 -40.17 -15.66
C THR A 337 3.63 -40.33 -14.13
N ASN A 338 4.81 -40.47 -13.53
CA ASN A 338 4.99 -40.59 -12.08
C ASN A 338 4.78 -39.25 -11.37
N ARG A 339 5.23 -38.14 -11.96
CA ARG A 339 4.94 -36.80 -11.45
C ARG A 339 3.44 -36.56 -11.43
N ARG A 340 2.76 -36.81 -12.54
CA ARG A 340 1.30 -36.74 -12.68
C ARG A 340 0.58 -37.63 -11.65
N ALA A 341 1.01 -38.88 -11.48
CA ALA A 341 0.40 -39.83 -10.53
C ALA A 341 0.50 -39.33 -9.07
N LEU A 342 1.65 -38.78 -8.67
CA LEU A 342 1.80 -38.17 -7.34
C LEU A 342 0.86 -36.97 -7.15
N ARG A 343 0.74 -36.09 -8.15
CA ARG A 343 -0.16 -34.93 -8.08
C ARG A 343 -1.63 -35.36 -8.03
N GLU A 344 -2.01 -36.34 -8.85
CA GLU A 344 -3.35 -36.92 -8.83
C GLU A 344 -3.68 -37.53 -7.48
N LEU A 345 -2.78 -38.32 -6.89
CA LEU A 345 -2.93 -38.89 -5.55
C LEU A 345 -3.28 -37.81 -4.52
N LEU A 346 -2.53 -36.70 -4.51
CA LEU A 346 -2.74 -35.59 -3.58
C LEU A 346 -4.09 -34.91 -3.82
N PHE A 347 -4.41 -34.55 -5.07
CA PHE A 347 -5.60 -33.74 -5.39
C PHE A 347 -6.91 -34.54 -5.35
N THR A 348 -6.84 -35.86 -5.49
CA THR A 348 -8.00 -36.76 -5.43
C THR A 348 -8.19 -37.43 -4.07
N THR A 349 -7.39 -37.06 -3.05
CA THR A 349 -7.54 -37.60 -1.70
C THR A 349 -8.90 -37.22 -1.11
N PRO A 350 -9.77 -38.20 -0.79
CA PRO A 350 -11.10 -37.93 -0.25
C PRO A 350 -11.02 -37.14 1.07
N GLY A 351 -11.73 -36.01 1.13
CA GLY A 351 -11.81 -35.19 2.35
C GLY A 351 -10.56 -34.35 2.66
N ALA A 352 -9.50 -34.37 1.86
CA ALA A 352 -8.33 -33.52 2.11
C ALA A 352 -8.55 -32.07 1.68
N LEU A 353 -9.19 -31.85 0.53
CA LEU A 353 -9.36 -30.51 -0.07
C LEU A 353 -10.14 -29.54 0.83
N GLN A 354 -11.01 -30.02 1.73
CA GLN A 354 -11.72 -29.15 2.68
C GLN A 354 -10.79 -28.37 3.63
N TYR A 355 -9.59 -28.91 3.89
CA TYR A 355 -8.56 -28.28 4.74
C TYR A 355 -7.60 -27.39 3.96
N LEU A 356 -7.76 -27.32 2.63
CA LEU A 356 -6.93 -26.52 1.75
C LEU A 356 -7.75 -25.35 1.19
N SER A 357 -7.16 -24.18 1.19
CA SER A 357 -7.71 -22.99 0.52
C SER A 357 -7.02 -22.74 -0.82
N GLY A 358 -5.78 -23.21 -0.99
CA GLY A 358 -5.06 -23.16 -2.25
C GLY A 358 -4.05 -24.30 -2.43
N VAL A 359 -3.67 -24.54 -3.68
CA VAL A 359 -2.56 -25.44 -4.05
C VAL A 359 -1.64 -24.70 -5.00
N ILE A 360 -0.36 -24.56 -4.66
CA ILE A 360 0.65 -24.01 -5.58
C ILE A 360 1.10 -25.14 -6.50
N LEU A 361 1.03 -24.90 -7.81
CA LEU A 361 1.42 -25.84 -8.86
C LEU A 361 2.70 -25.38 -9.54
N PHE A 362 3.41 -26.35 -10.11
CA PHE A 362 4.42 -26.09 -11.14
C PHE A 362 3.73 -25.98 -12.50
N GLU A 363 4.38 -25.32 -13.47
CA GLU A 363 3.79 -25.05 -14.79
C GLU A 363 3.35 -26.33 -15.51
N GLU A 364 4.15 -27.40 -15.46
CA GLU A 364 3.77 -28.72 -15.99
C GLU A 364 2.43 -29.19 -15.41
N THR A 365 2.25 -29.08 -14.09
CA THR A 365 1.06 -29.57 -13.40
C THR A 365 -0.18 -28.70 -13.64
N LEU A 366 -0.01 -27.39 -13.87
CA LEU A 366 -1.13 -26.49 -14.18
C LEU A 366 -1.88 -26.93 -15.46
N PHE A 367 -1.15 -27.46 -16.44
CA PHE A 367 -1.70 -27.92 -17.71
C PHE A 367 -1.89 -29.45 -17.78
N GLN A 368 -1.55 -30.19 -16.73
CA GLN A 368 -1.75 -31.63 -16.64
C GLN A 368 -3.20 -32.02 -16.34
N LYS A 369 -3.48 -33.30 -16.63
CA LYS A 369 -4.76 -33.96 -16.41
C LYS A 369 -4.57 -35.20 -15.55
N THR A 370 -5.62 -35.57 -14.83
CA THR A 370 -5.81 -36.89 -14.22
C THR A 370 -5.73 -38.00 -15.27
N ALA A 371 -5.57 -39.25 -14.82
CA ALA A 371 -5.56 -40.41 -15.73
C ALA A 371 -6.88 -40.53 -16.50
N ALA A 372 -7.99 -40.08 -15.90
CA ALA A 372 -9.31 -40.00 -16.50
C ALA A 372 -9.52 -38.79 -17.44
N GLY A 373 -8.50 -37.97 -17.69
CA GLY A 373 -8.56 -36.86 -18.65
C GLY A 373 -9.11 -35.54 -18.11
N LYS A 374 -9.45 -35.46 -16.82
CA LYS A 374 -9.91 -34.23 -16.17
C LYS A 374 -8.73 -33.32 -15.81
N PRO A 375 -8.74 -32.02 -16.18
CA PRO A 375 -7.70 -31.06 -15.77
C PRO A 375 -7.57 -30.95 -14.25
N PHE A 376 -6.34 -30.87 -13.74
CA PHE A 376 -6.13 -30.72 -12.29
C PHE A 376 -6.73 -29.44 -11.73
N VAL A 377 -6.70 -28.34 -12.50
CA VAL A 377 -7.35 -27.08 -12.12
C VAL A 377 -8.85 -27.25 -11.86
N ASP A 378 -9.53 -28.13 -12.58
CA ASP A 378 -10.97 -28.37 -12.41
C ASP A 378 -11.23 -29.27 -11.19
N VAL A 379 -10.36 -30.26 -10.95
CA VAL A 379 -10.39 -31.06 -9.70
C VAL A 379 -10.29 -30.15 -8.47
N LEU A 380 -9.36 -29.19 -8.50
CA LEU A 380 -9.17 -28.25 -7.39
C LEU A 380 -10.36 -27.30 -7.23
N LYS A 381 -10.85 -26.70 -8.32
CA LYS A 381 -12.00 -25.79 -8.30
C LYS A 381 -13.26 -26.45 -7.75
N GLU A 382 -13.56 -27.69 -8.16
CA GLU A 382 -14.71 -28.44 -7.62
C GLU A 382 -14.55 -28.78 -6.15
N GLY A 383 -13.32 -28.98 -5.67
CA GLY A 383 -13.01 -29.12 -4.25
C GLY A 383 -13.02 -27.79 -3.47
N GLY A 384 -13.35 -26.67 -4.12
CA GLY A 384 -13.30 -25.34 -3.51
C GLY A 384 -11.88 -24.85 -3.21
N VAL A 385 -10.87 -25.30 -3.95
CA VAL A 385 -9.47 -24.96 -3.73
C VAL A 385 -8.97 -24.10 -4.88
N LEU A 386 -8.36 -22.95 -4.56
CA LEU A 386 -7.79 -22.09 -5.59
C LEU A 386 -6.51 -22.73 -6.17
N PRO A 387 -6.37 -22.81 -7.50
CA PRO A 387 -5.09 -23.13 -8.12
C PRO A 387 -4.16 -21.92 -8.04
N GLY A 388 -2.91 -22.15 -7.66
CA GLY A 388 -1.83 -21.16 -7.69
C GLY A 388 -0.67 -21.65 -8.53
N ILE A 389 0.23 -20.74 -8.91
CA ILE A 389 1.33 -21.03 -9.83
C ILE A 389 2.67 -20.47 -9.33
N LYS A 390 3.72 -21.28 -9.35
CA LYS A 390 5.10 -20.77 -9.17
C LYS A 390 5.55 -20.07 -10.46
N VAL A 391 5.99 -18.82 -10.34
CA VAL A 391 6.34 -18.00 -11.52
C VAL A 391 7.79 -17.49 -11.54
N ASP A 392 8.52 -17.67 -10.43
CA ASP A 392 9.97 -17.45 -10.39
C ASP A 392 10.72 -18.49 -11.24
N LYS A 393 11.88 -18.09 -11.76
CA LYS A 393 12.79 -18.94 -12.55
C LYS A 393 14.03 -19.34 -11.75
N GLY A 394 13.90 -19.41 -10.43
CA GLY A 394 14.99 -19.78 -9.54
C GLY A 394 15.98 -18.64 -9.24
N THR A 395 16.98 -18.99 -8.44
CA THR A 395 17.97 -18.05 -7.89
C THR A 395 19.27 -18.04 -8.68
N VAL A 396 19.91 -16.88 -8.75
CA VAL A 396 21.29 -16.71 -9.23
C VAL A 396 22.13 -15.99 -8.18
N GLU A 397 23.43 -16.22 -8.20
CA GLU A 397 24.36 -15.61 -7.24
C GLU A 397 24.58 -14.13 -7.55
N LEU A 398 24.66 -13.32 -6.49
CA LEU A 398 25.00 -11.90 -6.55
C LEU A 398 26.52 -11.74 -6.54
N ALA A 399 27.08 -11.25 -7.64
CA ALA A 399 28.52 -10.99 -7.75
C ALA A 399 28.98 -10.00 -6.66
N GLY A 400 30.15 -10.28 -6.06
CA GLY A 400 30.69 -9.47 -4.96
C GLY A 400 30.08 -9.77 -3.58
N THR A 401 29.26 -10.82 -3.46
CA THR A 401 28.77 -11.36 -2.19
C THR A 401 29.35 -12.75 -1.92
N ASP A 402 29.27 -13.22 -0.67
CA ASP A 402 29.64 -14.59 -0.32
C ASP A 402 28.46 -15.53 -0.62
N GLY A 403 28.27 -15.91 -1.89
CA GLY A 403 27.24 -16.88 -2.28
C GLY A 403 25.80 -16.49 -1.90
N GLU A 404 25.51 -15.19 -1.76
CA GLU A 404 24.14 -14.70 -1.63
C GLU A 404 23.47 -14.67 -3.00
N THR A 405 22.14 -14.67 -3.01
CA THR A 405 21.38 -14.81 -4.26
C THR A 405 20.36 -13.71 -4.47
N THR A 406 20.02 -13.47 -5.73
CA THR A 406 18.77 -12.81 -6.15
C THR A 406 17.94 -13.78 -6.99
N THR A 407 16.68 -13.48 -7.23
CA THR A 407 15.74 -14.37 -7.92
C THR A 407 15.38 -13.83 -9.30
N GLN A 408 15.34 -14.71 -10.30
CA GLN A 408 15.03 -14.35 -11.68
C GLN A 408 13.59 -14.70 -12.05
N GLY A 409 13.11 -14.11 -13.16
CA GLY A 409 11.80 -14.45 -13.74
C GLY A 409 10.94 -13.26 -14.14
N LEU A 410 11.37 -12.01 -13.94
CA LEU A 410 10.57 -10.83 -14.26
C LEU A 410 10.36 -10.66 -15.78
N ASP A 411 11.32 -11.10 -16.59
CA ASP A 411 11.22 -11.03 -18.05
C ASP A 411 10.05 -11.88 -18.56
N GLY A 412 9.12 -11.22 -19.26
CA GLY A 412 7.89 -11.83 -19.78
C GLY A 412 6.89 -12.27 -18.70
N LEU A 413 7.05 -11.82 -17.44
CA LEU A 413 6.20 -12.28 -16.34
C LEU A 413 4.73 -11.89 -16.53
N ALA A 414 4.42 -10.70 -17.04
CA ALA A 414 3.05 -10.25 -17.27
C ALA A 414 2.30 -11.21 -18.23
N GLN A 415 2.92 -11.53 -19.37
CA GLN A 415 2.35 -12.44 -20.36
C GLN A 415 2.13 -13.84 -19.78
N ARG A 416 3.07 -14.35 -18.97
CA ARG A 416 2.89 -15.63 -18.28
C ARG A 416 1.75 -15.56 -17.27
N CYS A 417 1.63 -14.48 -16.48
CA CYS A 417 0.53 -14.31 -15.53
C CYS A 417 -0.84 -14.32 -16.23
N GLN A 418 -0.98 -13.66 -17.38
CA GLN A 418 -2.21 -13.68 -18.18
C GLN A 418 -2.56 -15.11 -18.64
N GLN A 419 -1.57 -15.86 -19.14
CA GLN A 419 -1.76 -17.25 -19.54
C GLN A 419 -2.16 -18.13 -18.36
N TYR A 420 -1.53 -17.96 -17.20
CA TYR A 420 -1.85 -18.74 -16.00
C TYR A 420 -3.21 -18.38 -15.41
N TYR A 421 -3.60 -17.11 -15.42
CA TYR A 421 -4.94 -16.68 -15.01
C TYR A 421 -6.01 -17.31 -15.90
N ALA A 422 -5.80 -17.30 -17.22
CA ALA A 422 -6.67 -17.96 -18.20
C ALA A 422 -6.73 -19.48 -18.01
N ALA A 423 -5.62 -20.11 -17.60
CA ALA A 423 -5.58 -21.53 -17.24
C ALA A 423 -6.29 -21.84 -15.90
N GLY A 424 -6.68 -20.82 -15.13
CA GLY A 424 -7.44 -20.97 -13.89
C GLY A 424 -6.66 -20.71 -12.60
N ALA A 425 -5.40 -20.29 -12.67
CA ALA A 425 -4.67 -19.84 -11.49
C ALA A 425 -5.29 -18.53 -10.95
N ARG A 426 -5.26 -18.36 -9.62
CA ARG A 426 -5.76 -17.16 -8.93
C ARG A 426 -4.78 -16.54 -7.96
N PHE A 427 -3.65 -17.20 -7.75
CA PHE A 427 -2.53 -16.66 -6.99
C PHE A 427 -1.21 -17.16 -7.58
N ALA A 428 -0.14 -16.46 -7.26
CA ALA A 428 1.21 -16.79 -7.71
C ALA A 428 2.14 -16.94 -6.52
N LYS A 429 3.29 -17.56 -6.75
CA LYS A 429 4.37 -17.68 -5.77
C LYS A 429 5.71 -17.29 -6.39
N TRP A 430 6.51 -16.53 -5.63
CA TRP A 430 7.88 -16.18 -5.96
C TRP A 430 8.78 -16.31 -4.74
N ARG A 431 9.78 -17.19 -4.82
CA ARG A 431 10.71 -17.45 -3.72
C ARG A 431 12.01 -16.65 -3.85
N ALA A 432 12.24 -15.73 -2.92
CA ALA A 432 13.54 -15.15 -2.64
C ALA A 432 14.27 -15.92 -1.53
N VAL A 433 15.61 -15.95 -1.58
CA VAL A 433 16.44 -16.72 -0.65
C VAL A 433 17.50 -15.83 -0.04
N LEU A 434 17.55 -15.82 1.28
CA LEU A 434 18.56 -15.13 2.08
C LEU A 434 19.20 -16.12 3.05
N LYS A 435 20.45 -15.89 3.44
CA LYS A 435 21.17 -16.72 4.41
C LYS A 435 21.61 -15.90 5.61
N ILE A 436 21.76 -16.55 6.76
CA ILE A 436 22.38 -15.97 7.96
C ILE A 436 23.82 -16.46 8.03
N GLY A 437 24.76 -15.52 8.04
CA GLY A 437 26.18 -15.80 8.21
C GLY A 437 26.87 -14.71 9.01
N PRO A 438 28.22 -14.70 9.06
CA PRO A 438 28.97 -13.67 9.76
C PRO A 438 28.68 -12.26 9.22
N ASN A 439 28.53 -12.14 7.89
CA ASN A 439 28.27 -10.86 7.22
C ASN A 439 26.92 -10.83 6.49
N GLU A 440 26.24 -11.97 6.41
CA GLU A 440 25.00 -12.17 5.67
C GLU A 440 23.76 -12.18 6.59
N PRO A 441 22.59 -11.67 6.11
CA PRO A 441 22.40 -11.13 4.77
C PRO A 441 22.97 -9.71 4.62
N SER A 442 23.69 -9.48 3.53
CA SER A 442 24.23 -8.18 3.20
C SER A 442 23.10 -7.20 2.83
N GLN A 443 23.39 -5.90 2.90
CA GLN A 443 22.40 -4.90 2.49
C GLN A 443 22.03 -5.04 1.00
N LEU A 444 22.98 -5.49 0.16
CA LEU A 444 22.74 -5.74 -1.25
C LEU A 444 21.73 -6.87 -1.45
N ALA A 445 21.95 -8.02 -0.81
CA ALA A 445 21.04 -9.16 -0.92
C ALA A 445 19.62 -8.83 -0.42
N ILE A 446 19.50 -8.07 0.68
CA ILE A 446 18.20 -7.62 1.19
C ILE A 446 17.50 -6.73 0.16
N ASN A 447 18.20 -5.72 -0.38
CA ASN A 447 17.61 -4.77 -1.33
C ASN A 447 17.18 -5.44 -2.63
N GLU A 448 18.04 -6.30 -3.20
CA GLU A 448 17.76 -6.98 -4.47
C GLU A 448 16.55 -7.92 -4.35
N ASN A 449 16.48 -8.72 -3.29
CA ASN A 449 15.35 -9.61 -3.09
C ASN A 449 14.05 -8.86 -2.76
N ALA A 450 14.11 -7.81 -1.92
CA ALA A 450 12.94 -6.99 -1.60
C ALA A 450 12.39 -6.29 -2.86
N ASN A 451 13.26 -5.70 -3.68
CA ASN A 451 12.86 -5.04 -4.93
C ASN A 451 12.35 -6.05 -5.97
N GLY A 452 12.99 -7.22 -6.10
CA GLY A 452 12.53 -8.30 -6.97
C GLY A 452 11.13 -8.79 -6.59
N LEU A 453 10.88 -9.03 -5.31
CA LEU A 453 9.57 -9.41 -4.78
C LEU A 453 8.50 -8.33 -5.03
N ALA A 454 8.84 -7.05 -4.85
CA ALA A 454 7.90 -5.96 -5.08
C ALA A 454 7.50 -5.82 -6.56
N ARG A 455 8.47 -5.92 -7.47
CA ARG A 455 8.22 -5.94 -8.93
C ARG A 455 7.40 -7.15 -9.36
N TYR A 456 7.70 -8.32 -8.81
CA TYR A 456 6.90 -9.53 -9.03
C TYR A 456 5.44 -9.31 -8.57
N ALA A 457 5.25 -8.77 -7.36
CA ALA A 457 3.94 -8.62 -6.76
C ALA A 457 3.03 -7.69 -7.56
N ILE A 458 3.53 -6.52 -7.98
CA ILE A 458 2.73 -5.58 -8.78
C ILE A 458 2.36 -6.17 -10.15
N ILE A 459 3.28 -6.87 -10.82
CA ILE A 459 2.99 -7.53 -12.10
C ILE A 459 1.93 -8.62 -11.93
N CYS A 460 1.94 -9.38 -10.83
CA CYS A 460 0.88 -10.36 -10.57
C CYS A 460 -0.48 -9.69 -10.36
N GLN A 461 -0.53 -8.61 -9.58
CA GLN A 461 -1.78 -7.89 -9.33
C GLN A 461 -2.37 -7.27 -10.59
N GLU A 462 -1.55 -6.67 -11.46
CA GLU A 462 -1.95 -6.16 -12.78
C GLU A 462 -2.56 -7.25 -13.70
N ASN A 463 -2.37 -8.52 -13.38
CA ASN A 463 -2.84 -9.65 -14.17
C ASN A 463 -3.74 -10.60 -13.35
N GLY A 464 -4.39 -10.09 -12.29
CA GLY A 464 -5.43 -10.80 -11.54
C GLY A 464 -4.95 -11.94 -10.63
N LEU A 465 -3.64 -12.05 -10.37
CA LEU A 465 -3.08 -13.08 -9.49
C LEU A 465 -2.67 -12.48 -8.14
N VAL A 466 -3.17 -13.03 -7.04
CA VAL A 466 -2.69 -12.69 -5.69
C VAL A 466 -1.22 -13.10 -5.53
N PRO A 467 -0.26 -12.21 -5.28
CA PRO A 467 1.13 -12.60 -5.07
C PRO A 467 1.38 -13.11 -3.64
N ILE A 468 1.93 -14.32 -3.55
CA ILE A 468 2.56 -14.80 -2.32
C ILE A 468 4.02 -14.31 -2.33
N VAL A 469 4.31 -13.39 -1.42
CA VAL A 469 5.65 -12.82 -1.20
C VAL A 469 6.43 -13.76 -0.27
N GLU A 470 7.43 -14.46 -0.80
CA GLU A 470 8.22 -15.47 -0.05
C GLU A 470 9.70 -15.05 0.11
N PRO A 471 10.05 -14.23 1.12
CA PRO A 471 11.43 -13.94 1.49
C PRO A 471 11.94 -15.01 2.47
N GLU A 472 12.36 -16.17 1.96
CA GLU A 472 12.85 -17.26 2.81
C GLU A 472 14.26 -16.96 3.33
N ILE A 473 14.39 -16.85 4.65
CA ILE A 473 15.68 -16.87 5.33
C ILE A 473 16.00 -18.32 5.70
N LEU A 474 17.10 -18.83 5.14
CA LEU A 474 17.55 -20.20 5.36
C LEU A 474 17.96 -20.42 6.82
N VAL A 475 17.65 -21.62 7.32
CA VAL A 475 17.99 -22.05 8.68
C VAL A 475 19.45 -22.48 8.82
N ASP A 476 20.23 -22.55 7.74
CA ASP A 476 21.60 -23.05 7.77
C ASP A 476 22.50 -22.30 8.78
N GLY A 477 23.25 -23.05 9.60
CA GLY A 477 24.29 -22.53 10.49
C GLY A 477 23.98 -22.67 11.98
N SER A 478 24.83 -22.07 12.82
CA SER A 478 24.83 -22.19 14.29
C SER A 478 24.30 -20.96 15.03
N HIS A 479 23.51 -20.13 14.35
CA HIS A 479 22.93 -18.93 14.93
C HIS A 479 21.83 -19.26 15.94
N ASP A 480 21.62 -18.39 16.94
CA ASP A 480 20.52 -18.53 17.89
C ASP A 480 19.21 -17.96 17.32
N ILE A 481 18.10 -18.23 18.01
CA ILE A 481 16.78 -17.73 17.60
C ILE A 481 16.67 -16.21 17.63
N LYS A 482 17.47 -15.53 18.47
CA LYS A 482 17.48 -14.06 18.55
C LYS A 482 18.08 -13.47 17.28
N LYS A 483 19.15 -14.08 16.75
CA LYS A 483 19.73 -13.67 15.48
C LYS A 483 18.79 -13.92 14.31
N CYS A 484 18.09 -15.06 14.30
CA CYS A 484 17.04 -15.31 13.31
C CYS A 484 15.93 -14.24 13.38
N ALA A 485 15.51 -13.85 14.58
CA ALA A 485 14.49 -12.80 14.78
C ALA A 485 14.95 -11.44 14.24
N ASP A 486 16.17 -11.01 14.59
CA ASP A 486 16.79 -9.77 14.12
C ASP A 486 16.84 -9.69 12.58
N VAL A 487 17.33 -10.77 11.95
CA VAL A 487 17.41 -10.83 10.48
C VAL A 487 16.02 -10.86 9.85
N THR A 488 15.08 -11.62 10.42
CA THR A 488 13.69 -11.67 9.94
C THR A 488 13.03 -10.29 9.99
N GLU A 489 13.19 -9.55 11.10
CA GLU A 489 12.65 -8.20 11.22
C GLU A 489 13.25 -7.24 10.18
N ARG A 490 14.57 -7.29 9.98
CA ARG A 490 15.26 -6.44 9.00
C ARG A 490 14.80 -6.72 7.56
N VAL A 491 14.68 -8.01 7.20
CA VAL A 491 14.27 -8.43 5.85
C VAL A 491 12.81 -8.06 5.59
N LEU A 492 11.89 -8.37 6.52
CA LEU A 492 10.48 -8.07 6.35
C LEU A 492 10.20 -6.57 6.28
N ALA A 493 10.90 -5.75 7.08
CA ALA A 493 10.80 -4.30 6.99
C ALA A 493 11.21 -3.78 5.60
N ALA A 494 12.29 -4.32 5.02
CA ALA A 494 12.72 -3.97 3.67
C ALA A 494 11.72 -4.42 2.60
N CYS A 495 11.17 -5.64 2.73
CA CYS A 495 10.14 -6.15 1.82
C CYS A 495 8.90 -5.25 1.82
N TYR A 496 8.33 -4.91 2.99
CA TYR A 496 7.14 -4.07 3.05
C TYR A 496 7.38 -2.63 2.59
N LYS A 497 8.58 -2.09 2.84
CA LYS A 497 8.97 -0.81 2.26
C LYS A 497 8.99 -0.86 0.73
N ALA A 498 9.59 -1.90 0.15
CA ALA A 498 9.63 -2.09 -1.29
C ALA A 498 8.24 -2.31 -1.89
N LEU A 499 7.38 -3.13 -1.26
CA LEU A 499 6.00 -3.33 -1.70
C LEU A 499 5.22 -2.00 -1.72
N ASN A 500 5.42 -1.15 -0.73
CA ASN A 500 4.81 0.18 -0.69
C ASN A 500 5.33 1.11 -1.79
N ASP A 501 6.65 1.11 -2.03
CA ASP A 501 7.29 1.92 -3.08
C ASP A 501 6.81 1.53 -4.49
N HIS A 502 6.44 0.27 -4.68
CA HIS A 502 5.89 -0.27 -5.93
C HIS A 502 4.36 -0.25 -5.98
N HIS A 503 3.70 0.41 -5.02
CA HIS A 503 2.25 0.60 -4.98
C HIS A 503 1.43 -0.71 -4.91
N VAL A 504 2.01 -1.76 -4.33
CA VAL A 504 1.33 -3.06 -4.18
C VAL A 504 0.17 -2.94 -3.20
N LEU A 505 -1.01 -3.43 -3.61
CA LEU A 505 -2.21 -3.49 -2.78
C LEU A 505 -2.08 -4.60 -1.73
N LEU A 506 -1.78 -4.26 -0.47
CA LEU A 506 -1.45 -5.25 0.56
C LEU A 506 -2.63 -6.18 0.90
N GLU A 507 -3.86 -5.69 0.83
CA GLU A 507 -5.10 -6.45 1.03
C GLU A 507 -5.24 -7.60 0.02
N GLY A 508 -4.63 -7.47 -1.16
CA GLY A 508 -4.57 -8.47 -2.22
C GLY A 508 -3.22 -9.19 -2.28
N THR A 509 -2.51 -9.35 -1.15
CA THR A 509 -1.25 -10.11 -1.05
C THR A 509 -1.29 -11.15 0.05
N LEU A 510 -0.32 -12.06 0.06
CA LEU A 510 -0.03 -12.97 1.16
C LEU A 510 1.46 -12.96 1.47
N LEU A 511 1.83 -13.17 2.74
CA LEU A 511 3.24 -13.35 3.12
C LEU A 511 3.52 -14.84 3.40
N LYS A 512 4.61 -15.36 2.83
CA LYS A 512 5.14 -16.70 3.12
C LYS A 512 6.56 -16.59 3.69
N PRO A 513 6.71 -16.30 4.99
CA PRO A 513 8.02 -16.18 5.62
C PRO A 513 8.45 -17.53 6.21
N ASN A 514 9.74 -17.64 6.53
CA ASN A 514 10.21 -18.64 7.49
C ASN A 514 9.61 -18.39 8.88
N MET A 515 9.43 -19.45 9.66
CA MET A 515 9.28 -19.30 11.11
C MET A 515 10.62 -18.87 11.71
N VAL A 516 10.59 -18.13 12.82
CA VAL A 516 11.80 -17.70 13.52
C VAL A 516 12.28 -18.85 14.40
N THR A 517 13.37 -19.50 14.01
CA THR A 517 13.92 -20.71 14.64
C THR A 517 15.43 -20.56 14.86
N PRO A 518 16.04 -21.35 15.76
CA PRO A 518 17.50 -21.47 15.80
C PRO A 518 18.04 -22.05 14.48
N GLY A 519 19.32 -21.81 14.21
CA GLY A 519 19.99 -22.40 13.06
C GLY A 519 20.02 -23.94 13.11
N SER A 520 20.23 -24.58 11.97
CA SER A 520 20.24 -26.04 11.80
C SER A 520 21.23 -26.77 12.70
N ASP A 521 22.33 -26.09 13.05
CA ASP A 521 23.42 -26.64 13.85
C ASP A 521 23.27 -26.25 15.34
N SER A 522 22.24 -25.47 15.67
CA SER A 522 21.90 -25.06 17.04
C SER A 522 20.92 -26.03 17.68
N ALA A 523 20.87 -26.03 19.02
CA ALA A 523 19.86 -26.79 19.74
C ALA A 523 18.44 -26.30 19.38
N LYS A 524 17.53 -27.25 19.14
CA LYS A 524 16.10 -26.96 18.98
C LYS A 524 15.55 -26.32 20.25
N VAL A 525 14.52 -25.49 20.09
CA VAL A 525 13.80 -24.84 21.19
C VAL A 525 12.35 -25.27 21.21
N ALA A 526 11.66 -25.03 22.32
CA ALA A 526 10.26 -25.36 22.47
C ALA A 526 9.37 -24.55 21.48
N PRO A 527 8.23 -25.12 21.02
CA PRO A 527 7.32 -24.44 20.09
C PRO A 527 6.82 -23.08 20.59
N GLU A 528 6.66 -22.90 21.90
CA GLU A 528 6.24 -21.65 22.51
C GLU A 528 7.27 -20.54 22.29
N VAL A 529 8.55 -20.88 22.29
CA VAL A 529 9.66 -19.94 22.04
C VAL A 529 9.70 -19.55 20.56
N VAL A 530 9.53 -20.52 19.66
CA VAL A 530 9.37 -20.27 18.20
C VAL A 530 8.19 -19.34 17.96
N ALA A 531 7.06 -19.62 18.61
CA ALA A 531 5.84 -18.85 18.47
C ALA A 531 6.00 -17.40 18.94
N GLU A 532 6.59 -17.18 20.12
CA GLU A 532 6.81 -15.86 20.66
C GLU A 532 7.72 -15.02 19.76
N HIS A 533 8.84 -15.58 19.30
CA HIS A 533 9.76 -14.87 18.42
C HIS A 533 9.17 -14.60 17.04
N THR A 534 8.46 -15.57 16.46
CA THR A 534 7.87 -15.43 15.12
C THR A 534 6.75 -14.38 15.11
N VAL A 535 5.80 -14.47 16.05
CA VAL A 535 4.68 -13.52 16.11
C VAL A 535 5.17 -12.11 16.44
N ARG A 536 6.18 -11.98 17.31
CA ARG A 536 6.77 -10.67 17.63
C ARG A 536 7.45 -10.03 16.42
N ALA A 537 8.22 -10.79 15.63
CA ALA A 537 8.87 -10.29 14.43
C ALA A 537 7.84 -9.78 13.40
N LEU A 538 6.74 -10.51 13.22
CA LEU A 538 5.62 -10.08 12.36
C LEU A 538 4.95 -8.81 12.90
N GLN A 539 4.63 -8.75 14.19
CA GLN A 539 4.02 -7.57 14.83
C GLN A 539 4.84 -6.29 14.66
N ARG A 540 6.17 -6.40 14.57
CA ARG A 540 7.07 -5.26 14.42
C ARG A 540 7.22 -4.76 12.99
N THR A 541 6.82 -5.55 12.00
CA THR A 541 7.19 -5.30 10.59
C THR A 541 6.03 -5.34 9.62
N MET A 542 5.02 -6.16 9.88
CA MET A 542 3.94 -6.40 8.94
C MET A 542 2.79 -5.41 9.14
N PRO A 543 2.25 -4.78 8.07
CA PRO A 543 1.04 -3.96 8.15
C PRO A 543 -0.22 -4.79 8.36
N ALA A 544 -1.18 -4.26 9.13
CA ALA A 544 -2.48 -4.92 9.42
C ALA A 544 -3.31 -5.27 8.17
N ALA A 545 -3.07 -4.60 7.03
CA ALA A 545 -3.82 -4.78 5.80
C ALA A 545 -3.61 -6.14 5.11
N VAL A 546 -2.49 -6.82 5.36
CA VAL A 546 -2.20 -8.14 4.76
C VAL A 546 -3.13 -9.20 5.36
N PRO A 547 -3.97 -9.92 4.61
CA PRO A 547 -4.99 -10.79 5.21
C PRO A 547 -4.42 -12.00 5.96
N ALA A 548 -3.34 -12.61 5.47
CA ALA A 548 -2.80 -13.84 6.06
C ALA A 548 -1.29 -14.02 5.85
N VAL A 549 -0.69 -14.73 6.81
CA VAL A 549 0.65 -15.29 6.77
C VAL A 549 0.53 -16.79 6.57
N VAL A 550 1.14 -17.32 5.51
CA VAL A 550 1.12 -18.74 5.16
C VAL A 550 2.54 -19.30 5.25
N PHE A 551 2.95 -19.73 6.45
CA PHE A 551 4.35 -20.08 6.72
C PHE A 551 4.88 -21.19 5.80
N LEU A 552 6.13 -21.06 5.36
CA LEU A 552 6.88 -22.19 4.81
C LEU A 552 7.37 -23.09 5.96
N SER A 553 7.45 -24.40 5.70
CA SER A 553 7.96 -25.36 6.70
C SER A 553 9.48 -25.35 6.80
N GLY A 554 10.18 -24.95 5.74
CA GLY A 554 11.64 -25.02 5.68
C GLY A 554 12.12 -26.47 5.88
N GLY A 555 13.13 -26.65 6.72
CA GLY A 555 13.69 -27.97 7.07
C GLY A 555 12.98 -28.70 8.23
N GLN A 556 11.89 -28.17 8.77
CA GLN A 556 11.16 -28.77 9.88
C GLN A 556 10.57 -30.13 9.49
N SER A 557 10.43 -31.03 10.47
CA SER A 557 9.62 -32.24 10.29
C SER A 557 8.14 -31.91 10.09
N GLU A 558 7.34 -32.88 9.66
CA GLU A 558 5.89 -32.70 9.52
C GLU A 558 5.26 -32.32 10.87
N GLU A 559 5.65 -33.02 11.94
CA GLU A 559 5.13 -32.75 13.28
C GLU A 559 5.62 -31.42 13.85
N GLU A 560 6.91 -31.11 13.67
CA GLU A 560 7.52 -29.85 14.15
C GLU A 560 6.84 -28.63 13.53
N ALA A 561 6.58 -28.66 12.23
CA ALA A 561 5.87 -27.59 11.54
C ALA A 561 4.44 -27.40 12.09
N THR A 562 3.72 -28.49 12.36
CA THR A 562 2.37 -28.45 12.93
C THR A 562 2.37 -27.91 14.36
N VAL A 563 3.25 -28.38 15.24
CA VAL A 563 3.27 -27.93 16.65
C VAL A 563 3.70 -26.46 16.78
N ASN A 564 4.65 -26.00 15.95
CA ASN A 564 5.07 -24.59 15.93
C ASN A 564 3.94 -23.68 15.44
N LEU A 565 3.21 -24.07 14.38
CA LEU A 565 2.04 -23.34 13.90
C LEU A 565 0.93 -23.29 14.97
N ASN A 566 0.68 -24.41 15.64
CA ASN A 566 -0.31 -24.49 16.71
C ASN A 566 0.05 -23.57 17.89
N ALA A 567 1.31 -23.54 18.31
CA ALA A 567 1.78 -22.66 19.38
C ALA A 567 1.60 -21.17 19.02
N MET A 568 1.87 -20.77 17.78
CA MET A 568 1.60 -19.41 17.29
C MET A 568 0.12 -19.03 17.39
N ASN A 569 -0.77 -19.94 17.04
CA ASN A 569 -2.21 -19.70 17.11
C ASN A 569 -2.74 -19.70 18.56
N LYS A 570 -2.17 -20.51 19.46
CA LYS A 570 -2.46 -20.49 20.91
C LYS A 570 -1.96 -19.23 21.62
N LEU A 571 -0.92 -18.56 21.11
CA LEU A 571 -0.31 -17.40 21.76
C LEU A 571 -1.31 -16.24 21.94
N LYS A 572 -1.53 -15.81 23.18
CA LYS A 572 -2.47 -14.73 23.51
C LYS A 572 -1.82 -13.35 23.29
N THR A 573 -1.90 -12.85 22.06
CA THR A 573 -1.40 -11.52 21.67
C THR A 573 -2.16 -11.00 20.44
N LYS A 574 -1.94 -9.73 20.07
CA LYS A 574 -2.59 -9.13 18.89
C LYS A 574 -2.06 -9.77 17.60
N LYS A 575 -2.93 -10.43 16.85
CA LYS A 575 -2.62 -11.00 15.54
C LYS A 575 -3.69 -10.49 14.56
N PRO A 576 -3.50 -9.33 13.91
CA PRO A 576 -4.50 -8.76 13.01
C PRO A 576 -4.61 -9.50 11.67
N TRP A 577 -3.98 -10.67 11.55
CA TRP A 577 -3.87 -11.50 10.35
C TRP A 577 -4.13 -12.96 10.70
N THR A 578 -4.60 -13.75 9.75
CA THR A 578 -4.62 -15.21 9.91
C THR A 578 -3.18 -15.76 9.85
N LEU A 579 -2.84 -16.67 10.78
CA LEU A 579 -1.59 -17.43 10.75
C LEU A 579 -1.88 -18.86 10.32
N SER A 580 -1.45 -19.22 9.11
CA SER A 580 -1.70 -20.51 8.46
C SER A 580 -0.42 -21.07 7.83
N PHE A 581 -0.53 -22.10 6.99
CA PHE A 581 0.56 -22.85 6.38
C PHE A 581 0.58 -22.74 4.86
N SER A 582 1.79 -22.78 4.28
CA SER A 582 2.05 -23.11 2.88
C SER A 582 3.15 -24.16 2.82
N PHE A 583 2.76 -25.41 3.02
CA PHE A 583 3.69 -26.52 3.26
C PHE A 583 3.80 -27.43 2.04
N GLY A 584 5.04 -27.74 1.66
CA GLY A 584 5.35 -28.78 0.68
C GLY A 584 5.76 -30.05 1.42
N ARG A 585 7.06 -30.13 1.74
CA ARG A 585 7.68 -31.15 2.60
C ARG A 585 6.82 -31.59 3.79
N ALA A 586 6.39 -30.64 4.63
CA ALA A 586 5.67 -30.93 5.87
C ALA A 586 4.23 -31.46 5.67
N LEU A 587 3.73 -31.51 4.43
CA LEU A 587 2.46 -32.14 4.07
C LEU A 587 2.64 -33.40 3.21
N GLN A 588 3.80 -33.62 2.61
CA GLN A 588 3.99 -34.64 1.57
C GLN A 588 4.94 -35.77 1.96
N GLN A 589 5.77 -35.62 3.01
CA GLN A 589 6.84 -36.58 3.28
C GLN A 589 6.31 -37.97 3.63
N SER A 590 5.37 -38.06 4.59
CA SER A 590 4.76 -39.35 4.97
C SER A 590 3.96 -39.96 3.82
N THR A 591 3.30 -39.12 3.02
CA THR A 591 2.55 -39.52 1.82
C THR A 591 3.46 -40.16 0.78
N LEU A 592 4.61 -39.51 0.48
CA LEU A 592 5.60 -40.02 -0.46
C LEU A 592 6.14 -41.38 -0.03
N LYS A 593 6.54 -41.51 1.24
CA LYS A 593 7.01 -42.79 1.81
C LYS A 593 5.94 -43.87 1.72
N SER A 594 4.71 -43.55 2.12
CA SER A 594 3.60 -44.50 2.10
C SER A 594 3.24 -44.95 0.68
N TRP A 595 3.32 -44.05 -0.30
CA TRP A 595 3.04 -44.35 -1.70
C TRP A 595 4.12 -45.24 -2.32
N SER A 596 5.40 -44.88 -2.17
CA SER A 596 6.54 -45.62 -2.75
C SER A 596 6.42 -45.88 -4.27
N GLY A 597 5.65 -45.05 -4.99
CA GLY A 597 5.42 -45.19 -6.44
C GLY A 597 4.48 -46.34 -6.85
N LYS A 598 3.77 -46.95 -5.91
CA LYS A 598 2.97 -48.16 -6.14
C LYS A 598 1.47 -47.85 -6.10
N GLU A 599 0.71 -48.33 -7.08
CA GLU A 599 -0.73 -48.07 -7.18
C GLU A 599 -1.51 -48.70 -6.01
N GLU A 600 -1.11 -49.89 -5.57
CA GLU A 600 -1.73 -50.59 -4.43
C GLU A 600 -1.60 -49.82 -3.11
N ASN A 601 -0.66 -48.88 -3.03
CA ASN A 601 -0.40 -48.06 -1.84
C ASN A 601 -1.16 -46.73 -1.84
N ILE A 602 -1.89 -46.38 -2.91
CA ILE A 602 -2.61 -45.11 -3.02
C ILE A 602 -3.53 -44.87 -1.80
N PRO A 603 -4.39 -45.82 -1.36
CA PRO A 603 -5.28 -45.58 -0.22
C PRO A 603 -4.52 -45.22 1.07
N LYS A 604 -3.43 -45.94 1.35
CA LYS A 604 -2.58 -45.69 2.53
C LYS A 604 -1.88 -44.34 2.48
N ALA A 605 -1.40 -43.95 1.30
CA ALA A 605 -0.77 -42.64 1.10
C ALA A 605 -1.77 -41.49 1.22
N GLN A 606 -2.99 -41.66 0.69
CA GLN A 606 -4.08 -40.70 0.83
C GLN A 606 -4.50 -40.52 2.29
N GLU A 607 -4.55 -41.60 3.09
CA GLU A 607 -4.80 -41.53 4.53
C GLU A 607 -3.72 -40.72 5.26
N ALA A 608 -2.43 -40.96 4.96
CA ALA A 608 -1.32 -40.20 5.54
C ALA A 608 -1.40 -38.71 5.17
N PHE A 609 -1.74 -38.39 3.91
CA PHE A 609 -1.92 -37.02 3.45
C PHE A 609 -3.08 -36.32 4.19
N LEU A 610 -4.24 -36.99 4.26
CA LEU A 610 -5.41 -36.48 4.97
C LEU A 610 -5.11 -36.19 6.45
N ALA A 611 -4.38 -37.09 7.12
CA ALA A 611 -3.99 -36.90 8.50
C ALA A 611 -3.15 -35.62 8.71
N ARG A 612 -2.22 -35.33 7.80
CA ARG A 612 -1.41 -34.10 7.86
C ARG A 612 -2.20 -32.85 7.47
N CYS A 613 -3.12 -32.93 6.49
CA CYS A 613 -4.04 -31.83 6.19
C CYS A 613 -4.90 -31.46 7.40
N LYS A 614 -5.47 -32.46 8.08
CA LYS A 614 -6.30 -32.25 9.28
C LYS A 614 -5.48 -31.69 10.44
N ALA A 615 -4.31 -32.24 10.71
CA ALA A 615 -3.43 -31.77 11.80
C ALA A 615 -3.04 -30.29 11.63
N ASN A 616 -2.67 -29.89 10.41
CA ASN A 616 -2.33 -28.50 10.12
C ASN A 616 -3.54 -27.57 10.13
N SER A 617 -4.72 -28.03 9.70
CA SER A 617 -5.99 -27.31 9.86
C SER A 617 -6.27 -27.00 11.33
N GLU A 618 -6.20 -28.01 12.22
CA GLU A 618 -6.37 -27.85 13.67
C GLU A 618 -5.32 -26.89 14.27
N ALA A 619 -4.09 -26.92 13.76
CA ALA A 619 -3.01 -26.03 14.18
C ALA A 619 -3.28 -24.56 13.80
N THR A 620 -3.96 -24.28 12.68
CA THR A 620 -4.39 -22.90 12.35
C THR A 620 -5.39 -22.36 13.39
N LEU A 621 -6.14 -23.24 14.04
CA LEU A 621 -7.12 -22.88 15.07
C LEU A 621 -6.53 -22.92 16.49
N GLY A 622 -5.27 -23.31 16.65
CA GLY A 622 -4.65 -23.49 17.97
C GLY A 622 -5.27 -24.65 18.75
N THR A 623 -5.86 -25.63 18.07
CA THR A 623 -6.60 -26.75 18.68
C THR A 623 -5.91 -28.10 18.51
N TYR A 624 -4.80 -28.16 17.78
CA TYR A 624 -4.03 -29.39 17.64
C TYR A 624 -3.49 -29.81 19.01
N GLN A 625 -3.78 -31.05 19.40
CA GLN A 625 -3.43 -31.61 20.72
C GLN A 625 -2.16 -32.47 20.68
N GLY A 626 -1.64 -32.81 19.50
CA GLY A 626 -0.63 -33.86 19.36
C GLY A 626 -1.16 -35.25 19.75
N GLY A 627 -0.40 -36.30 19.51
CA GLY A 627 -0.65 -37.62 20.10
C GLY A 627 -1.50 -38.63 19.31
N GLY A 628 -1.80 -38.36 18.02
CA GLY A 628 -2.22 -39.43 17.11
C GLY A 628 -1.03 -40.32 16.71
N PRO A 629 -1.24 -41.57 16.23
CA PRO A 629 -0.17 -42.36 15.64
C PRO A 629 0.48 -41.54 14.51
N LEU A 630 1.75 -41.17 14.70
CA LEU A 630 2.50 -40.49 13.66
C LEU A 630 2.78 -41.48 12.55
N SER A 631 2.43 -41.11 11.32
CA SER A 631 2.83 -41.87 10.14
C SER A 631 4.36 -41.96 10.08
N GLU A 632 4.85 -43.05 9.50
CA GLU A 632 6.28 -43.30 9.35
C GLU A 632 6.98 -42.10 8.66
N GLY A 633 7.95 -41.50 9.35
CA GLY A 633 8.70 -40.33 8.86
C GLY A 633 8.17 -38.95 9.28
N ALA A 634 7.02 -38.85 9.97
CA ALA A 634 6.46 -37.55 10.35
C ALA A 634 7.35 -36.73 11.31
N SER A 635 8.17 -37.41 12.13
CA SER A 635 9.12 -36.77 13.05
C SER A 635 10.52 -36.53 12.47
N GLU A 636 10.80 -37.02 11.27
CA GLU A 636 12.14 -36.93 10.68
C GLU A 636 12.44 -35.49 10.24
N SER A 637 13.67 -35.04 10.52
CA SER A 637 14.13 -33.75 10.02
C SER A 637 14.11 -33.76 8.49
N LEU A 638 13.53 -32.72 7.90
CA LEU A 638 13.45 -32.57 6.45
C LEU A 638 14.49 -31.57 5.93
N HIS A 639 15.40 -31.11 6.79
CA HIS A 639 16.45 -30.16 6.46
C HIS A 639 17.42 -30.75 5.43
N VAL A 640 17.78 -29.91 4.46
CA VAL A 640 18.83 -30.21 3.47
C VAL A 640 19.66 -28.94 3.37
N LYS A 641 20.95 -29.05 3.65
CA LYS A 641 21.87 -27.91 3.68
C LYS A 641 21.90 -27.20 2.33
N GLY A 642 21.70 -25.87 2.31
CA GLY A 642 21.73 -25.07 1.09
C GLY A 642 20.67 -25.47 0.04
N TYR A 643 19.48 -25.88 0.48
CA TYR A 643 18.42 -26.36 -0.41
C TYR A 643 18.00 -25.31 -1.46
N LYS A 644 18.13 -25.67 -2.74
CA LYS A 644 17.68 -24.90 -3.91
C LYS A 644 16.53 -25.66 -4.62
N TYR A 645 15.45 -24.94 -4.95
CA TYR A 645 14.24 -25.47 -5.63
C TYR A 645 14.39 -25.60 -7.15
#